data_AF-A0A4V1K4K0-F1
#
_entry.id   AF-A0A4V1K4K0-F1
#
_cell.length_a   1.000
_cell.length_b   1.000
_cell.length_c   1.000
_cell.angle_alpha   90.00
_cell.angle_beta   90.00
_cell.angle_gamma   90.00
#
_symmetry.space_group_name_H-M   'P 1'
#
loop_
_entity.id
_entity.type
_entity.pdbx_description
1 polymer ?
#
loop_
_entity_poly.entity_id
_entity_poly.type
_entity_poly.pdbx_seq_one_letter_code
_entity_poly.pdbx_strand_id
1 'polypeptide(L)'
;MSAFFTYIFKHQHYKDVIADYNEAITKYSHAYKIWLEHEGAKEVDNFGFKETVASNLQEIKRINTWIQISTTILNTKRKALLWFFNEKGVTSIPDFHYNEYRVIAEHKSYIENLHVTLDTYNQLTTNDKEAIDRYLQVSKNYHSYDEIKQIVSSREEIVKNTAILSKAHSLRTKYCLAWKLFAKGRDFNDISISELEGLREEDFERKDTFLFVYGKEPELIKLILGSSFLPIESFEQAALEQEEDVTVILAARDIDPIEHYSANIRLENPKELKRAILDSVKYGELCNFTDSYSISQFYGLRADFDRIGTSFDDAVTLVKSNDAAIKLYHQKECDQSCVYIEDYLRIVTNGSPLSLYIQTYREEKNKRDEAKRIKANYPKGFSAIFGGLDLDSCSIQYIEGVINAKSKVQIKDNELERIERDRLEAERKRQATIRKQQEIRDLKSCVVSWSQPRRSSIDYFSLYNYYPTTCAWDASESEWDVRNLIWDFKANPNRPQSEYEIRIRHEQALNQVLPKLVKVINHFFGSKKSKLTLVCIPSSKRIVTERRYKDLAQKLCSATGMSNGYDYVSVTSDGEAKHLGGTSSAEFGIDSNYFKDRYILLFDDVITSGSSMERFKRLLESVGATVIGGLSIGKTKHDRQQSNPIDNIYSDLPF
;
A
#
# COMPACT_ATOMS: atom_id res chain seq x y z
N MET A 1 -16.65 27.58 -56.74
CA MET A 1 -17.54 27.47 -57.92
C MET A 1 -18.70 28.44 -57.70
N SER A 2 -19.19 29.18 -58.71
CA SER A 2 -20.31 30.12 -58.45
C SER A 2 -21.57 29.33 -58.07
N ALA A 3 -22.38 29.86 -57.16
CA ALA A 3 -23.63 29.25 -56.70
C ALA A 3 -24.54 28.84 -57.89
N PHE A 4 -24.52 29.64 -58.95
CA PHE A 4 -25.26 29.43 -60.19
C PHE A 4 -24.80 28.16 -60.93
N PHE A 5 -23.49 27.94 -61.08
CA PHE A 5 -22.97 26.75 -61.75
C PHE A 5 -23.22 25.47 -60.93
N THR A 6 -23.11 25.52 -59.61
CA THR A 6 -23.42 24.37 -58.75
C THR A 6 -24.91 24.04 -58.78
N TYR A 7 -25.78 25.04 -58.78
CA TYR A 7 -27.24 24.85 -58.88
C TYR A 7 -27.65 24.19 -60.21
N ILE A 8 -27.05 24.58 -61.33
CA ILE A 8 -27.38 24.08 -62.67
C ILE A 8 -26.81 22.69 -62.93
N PHE A 9 -25.53 22.46 -62.61
CA PHE A 9 -24.82 21.23 -62.99
C PHE A 9 -24.76 20.18 -61.87
N LYS A 10 -24.98 20.57 -60.61
CA LYS A 10 -24.93 19.69 -59.42
C LYS A 10 -26.10 19.99 -58.48
N HIS A 11 -27.31 20.00 -59.04
CA HIS A 11 -28.52 20.46 -58.36
C HIS A 11 -28.82 19.75 -57.03
N GLN A 12 -28.56 18.44 -56.94
CA GLN A 12 -28.75 17.67 -55.71
C GLN A 12 -27.77 18.11 -54.62
N HIS A 13 -26.47 18.18 -54.94
CA HIS A 13 -25.43 18.68 -54.03
C HIS A 13 -25.74 20.10 -53.53
N TYR A 14 -26.22 20.98 -54.40
CA TYR A 14 -26.65 22.33 -54.00
C TYR A 14 -27.78 22.28 -52.96
N LYS A 15 -28.81 21.44 -53.17
CA LYS A 15 -29.92 21.28 -52.22
C LYS A 15 -29.45 20.72 -50.88
N ASP A 16 -28.58 19.72 -50.92
CA ASP A 16 -28.05 19.07 -49.71
C ASP A 16 -27.23 20.06 -48.87
N VAL A 17 -26.33 20.84 -49.51
CA VAL A 17 -25.55 21.90 -48.84
C VAL A 17 -26.44 22.95 -48.19
N ILE A 18 -27.49 23.41 -48.88
CA ILE A 18 -28.42 24.40 -48.31
C ILE A 18 -29.24 23.80 -47.16
N ALA A 19 -29.67 22.54 -47.27
CA ALA A 19 -30.40 21.86 -46.20
C ALA A 19 -29.54 21.67 -44.94
N ASP A 20 -28.29 21.21 -45.10
CA ASP A 20 -27.33 21.00 -44.02
C ASP A 20 -26.91 22.32 -43.35
N TYR A 21 -26.68 23.36 -44.16
CA TYR A 21 -26.45 24.72 -43.66
C TYR A 21 -27.64 25.22 -42.84
N ASN A 22 -28.86 25.09 -43.35
CA ASN A 22 -30.07 25.49 -42.65
C ASN A 22 -30.26 24.69 -41.35
N GLU A 23 -29.96 23.39 -41.35
CA GLU A 23 -30.01 22.57 -40.14
C GLU A 23 -29.01 23.10 -39.09
N ALA A 24 -27.78 23.43 -39.48
CA ALA A 24 -26.76 23.98 -38.58
C ALA A 24 -27.21 25.29 -37.92
N ILE A 25 -27.71 26.26 -38.70
CA ILE A 25 -28.03 27.60 -38.17
C ILE A 25 -29.38 27.67 -37.45
N THR A 26 -30.31 26.76 -37.72
CA THR A 26 -31.65 26.77 -37.09
C THR A 26 -31.69 25.83 -35.89
N LYS A 27 -31.41 24.55 -36.09
CA LYS A 27 -31.55 23.50 -35.08
C LYS A 27 -30.37 23.44 -34.12
N TYR A 28 -29.18 23.81 -34.60
CA TYR A 28 -27.93 23.79 -33.82
C TYR A 28 -27.30 25.18 -33.69
N SER A 29 -28.13 26.23 -33.69
CA SER A 29 -27.70 27.63 -33.75
C SER A 29 -26.64 28.03 -32.72
N HIS A 30 -26.73 27.52 -31.49
CA HIS A 30 -25.74 27.80 -30.44
C HIS A 30 -24.43 27.05 -30.68
N ALA A 31 -24.48 25.77 -31.04
CA ALA A 31 -23.30 24.98 -31.39
C ALA A 31 -22.60 25.51 -32.64
N TYR A 32 -23.36 26.01 -33.61
CA TYR A 32 -22.84 26.70 -34.79
C TYR A 32 -22.05 27.95 -34.42
N LYS A 33 -22.53 28.78 -33.48
CA LYS A 33 -21.79 29.95 -33.00
C LYS A 33 -20.47 29.58 -32.32
N ILE A 34 -20.48 28.55 -31.47
CA ILE A 34 -19.27 28.06 -30.79
C ILE A 34 -18.27 27.46 -31.79
N TRP A 35 -18.75 26.73 -32.80
CA TRP A 35 -17.92 26.26 -33.90
C TRP A 35 -17.31 27.41 -34.69
N LEU A 36 -18.11 28.43 -35.04
CA LEU A 36 -17.67 29.59 -35.80
C LEU A 36 -16.58 30.39 -35.05
N GLU A 37 -16.75 30.57 -33.75
CA GLU A 37 -15.76 31.18 -32.86
C GLU A 37 -14.45 30.38 -32.84
N HIS A 38 -14.53 29.06 -32.75
CA HIS A 38 -13.35 28.16 -32.73
C HIS A 38 -12.55 28.19 -34.03
N GLU A 39 -13.24 28.19 -35.18
CA GLU A 39 -12.61 28.24 -36.50
C GLU A 39 -12.06 29.64 -36.85
N GLY A 40 -12.36 30.67 -36.05
CA GLY A 40 -11.97 32.05 -36.33
C GLY A 40 -12.56 32.60 -37.63
N ALA A 41 -13.64 32.01 -38.13
CA ALA A 41 -14.26 32.36 -39.39
C ALA A 41 -15.31 33.48 -39.20
N LYS A 42 -15.43 34.37 -40.19
CA LYS A 42 -16.51 35.36 -40.24
C LYS A 42 -17.65 34.85 -41.10
N GLU A 43 -18.87 35.10 -40.68
CA GLU A 43 -20.05 34.74 -41.46
C GLU A 43 -20.06 35.53 -42.78
N VAL A 44 -20.07 34.79 -43.90
CA VAL A 44 -20.14 35.39 -45.24
C VAL A 44 -21.30 34.72 -45.97
N ASP A 45 -22.25 35.51 -46.46
CA ASP A 45 -23.40 35.00 -47.21
C ASP A 45 -23.01 34.68 -48.66
N ASN A 46 -22.21 33.62 -48.82
CA ASN A 46 -21.86 33.06 -50.12
C ASN A 46 -21.95 31.52 -50.07
N PHE A 47 -22.11 30.90 -51.24
CA PHE A 47 -22.29 29.45 -51.33
C PHE A 47 -21.06 28.65 -50.85
N GLY A 48 -19.84 29.19 -51.00
CA GLY A 48 -18.63 28.52 -50.52
C GLY A 48 -18.57 28.42 -49.00
N PHE A 49 -19.01 29.44 -48.27
CA PHE A 49 -19.13 29.41 -46.82
C PHE A 49 -20.20 28.41 -46.37
N LYS A 50 -21.35 28.38 -47.06
CA LYS A 50 -22.42 27.39 -46.80
C LYS A 50 -21.93 25.95 -47.02
N GLU A 51 -21.09 25.73 -48.03
CA GLU A 51 -20.45 24.43 -48.30
C GLU A 51 -19.46 24.02 -47.18
N THR A 52 -18.69 24.96 -46.63
CA THR A 52 -17.82 24.71 -45.46
C THR A 52 -18.63 24.33 -44.21
N VAL A 53 -19.71 25.05 -43.93
CA VAL A 53 -20.59 24.76 -42.78
C VAL A 53 -21.27 23.40 -42.93
N ALA A 54 -21.82 23.10 -44.12
CA ALA A 54 -22.43 21.81 -44.42
C ALA A 54 -21.43 20.65 -44.24
N SER A 55 -20.20 20.81 -44.73
CA SER A 55 -19.13 19.82 -44.56
C SER A 55 -18.73 19.58 -43.10
N ASN A 56 -18.98 20.54 -42.21
CA ASN A 56 -18.70 20.47 -40.77
C ASN A 56 -19.95 20.23 -39.91
N LEU A 57 -21.11 19.91 -40.51
CA LEU A 57 -22.36 19.70 -39.78
C LEU A 57 -22.25 18.61 -38.70
N GLN A 58 -21.48 17.55 -38.93
CA GLN A 58 -21.26 16.50 -37.93
C GLN A 58 -20.49 17.00 -36.71
N GLU A 59 -19.52 17.89 -36.91
CA GLU A 59 -18.79 18.53 -35.82
C GLU A 59 -19.71 19.47 -35.03
N ILE A 60 -20.53 20.26 -35.72
CA ILE A 60 -21.53 21.13 -35.09
C ILE A 60 -22.54 20.31 -34.26
N LYS A 61 -23.00 19.16 -34.78
CA LYS A 61 -23.85 18.21 -34.04
C LYS A 61 -23.14 17.66 -32.80
N ARG A 62 -21.84 17.35 -32.90
CA ARG A 62 -21.02 16.89 -31.78
C ARG A 62 -20.86 17.96 -30.70
N ILE A 63 -20.58 19.20 -31.08
CA ILE A 63 -20.52 20.36 -30.16
C ILE A 63 -21.87 20.53 -29.46
N ASN A 64 -22.99 20.39 -30.17
CA ASN A 64 -24.32 20.45 -29.55
C ASN A 64 -24.50 19.37 -28.47
N THR A 65 -24.02 18.14 -28.71
CA THR A 65 -24.01 17.09 -27.69
C THR A 65 -23.15 17.47 -26.48
N TRP A 66 -21.98 18.08 -26.70
CA TRP A 66 -21.13 18.57 -25.60
C TRP A 66 -21.82 19.67 -24.78
N ILE A 67 -22.49 20.61 -25.44
CA ILE A 67 -23.28 21.67 -24.81
C ILE A 67 -24.37 21.05 -23.94
N GLN A 68 -25.13 20.09 -24.46
CA GLN A 68 -26.18 19.41 -23.70
C GLN A 68 -25.63 18.73 -22.45
N ILE A 69 -24.57 17.93 -22.58
CA ILE A 69 -23.93 17.24 -21.46
C ILE A 69 -23.44 18.25 -20.41
N SER A 70 -22.72 19.27 -20.85
CA SER A 70 -22.11 20.26 -19.95
C SER A 70 -23.17 21.10 -19.23
N THR A 71 -24.27 21.44 -19.91
CA THR A 71 -25.41 22.16 -19.32
C THR A 71 -26.09 21.30 -18.26
N THR A 72 -26.31 20.01 -18.53
CA THR A 72 -26.87 19.08 -17.54
C THR A 72 -25.97 18.98 -16.32
N ILE A 73 -24.65 18.81 -16.50
CA ILE A 73 -23.68 18.74 -15.41
C ILE A 73 -23.64 20.04 -14.61
N LEU A 74 -23.64 21.20 -15.28
CA LEU A 74 -23.62 22.50 -14.61
C LEU A 74 -24.84 22.70 -13.71
N ASN A 75 -26.02 22.26 -14.15
CA ASN A 75 -27.27 22.43 -13.41
C ASN A 75 -27.43 21.42 -12.27
N THR A 76 -26.99 20.17 -12.47
CA THR A 76 -27.25 19.08 -11.51
C THR A 76 -26.05 18.77 -10.60
N LYS A 77 -24.82 19.05 -11.07
CA LYS A 77 -23.56 18.57 -10.46
C LYS A 77 -22.54 19.71 -10.33
N ARG A 78 -23.01 20.94 -10.09
CA ARG A 78 -22.18 22.17 -10.06
C ARG A 78 -20.95 22.06 -9.15
N LYS A 79 -21.09 21.50 -7.94
CA LYS A 79 -19.97 21.36 -6.98
C LYS A 79 -18.90 20.37 -7.48
N ALA A 80 -19.31 19.28 -8.12
CA ALA A 80 -18.38 18.32 -8.71
C ALA A 80 -17.65 18.91 -9.92
N LEU A 81 -18.35 19.74 -10.71
CA LEU A 81 -17.73 20.47 -11.80
C LEU A 81 -16.71 21.51 -11.31
N LEU A 82 -17.04 22.23 -10.23
CA LEU A 82 -16.09 23.15 -9.58
C LEU A 82 -14.84 22.41 -9.09
N TRP A 83 -15.01 21.25 -8.48
CA TRP A 83 -13.90 20.39 -8.07
C TRP A 83 -13.05 19.98 -9.29
N PHE A 84 -13.66 19.48 -10.36
CA PHE A 84 -12.96 19.11 -11.58
C PHE A 84 -12.08 20.24 -12.15
N PHE A 85 -12.58 21.47 -12.17
CA PHE A 85 -11.79 22.63 -12.62
C PHE A 85 -10.70 23.03 -11.62
N ASN A 86 -10.95 22.88 -10.32
CA ASN A 86 -9.95 23.12 -9.29
C ASN A 86 -8.73 22.20 -9.43
N GLU A 87 -8.95 20.91 -9.76
CA GLU A 87 -7.86 19.96 -10.05
C GLU A 87 -7.02 20.36 -11.27
N LYS A 88 -7.60 21.15 -12.18
CA LYS A 88 -6.91 21.72 -13.35
C LYS A 88 -6.31 23.10 -13.09
N GLY A 89 -6.31 23.57 -11.84
CA GLY A 89 -5.74 24.86 -11.44
C GLY A 89 -6.67 26.05 -11.61
N VAL A 90 -7.96 25.84 -11.89
CA VAL A 90 -8.94 26.93 -12.08
C VAL A 90 -9.88 26.99 -10.87
N THR A 91 -9.91 28.14 -10.19
CA THR A 91 -10.64 28.30 -8.92
C THR A 91 -12.14 28.52 -9.06
N SER A 92 -12.63 28.78 -10.27
CA SER A 92 -14.05 28.98 -10.59
C SER A 92 -14.43 28.25 -11.86
N ILE A 93 -15.72 28.04 -12.09
CA ILE A 93 -16.20 27.49 -13.36
C ILE A 93 -16.00 28.58 -14.44
N PRO A 94 -15.18 28.35 -15.48
CA PRO A 94 -14.97 29.33 -16.55
C PRO A 94 -16.21 29.45 -17.44
N ASP A 95 -16.26 30.51 -18.24
CA ASP A 95 -17.21 30.60 -19.34
C ASP A 95 -16.93 29.48 -20.35
N PHE A 96 -17.99 28.87 -20.87
CA PHE A 96 -17.84 27.70 -21.73
C PHE A 96 -17.68 28.12 -23.20
N HIS A 97 -16.49 27.85 -23.74
CA HIS A 97 -16.21 27.90 -25.17
C HIS A 97 -15.98 26.47 -25.68
N TYR A 98 -15.47 26.35 -26.91
CA TYR A 98 -15.29 25.05 -27.57
C TYR A 98 -14.50 24.03 -26.72
N ASN A 99 -13.38 24.46 -26.11
CA ASN A 99 -12.52 23.57 -25.34
C ASN A 99 -13.17 23.13 -24.02
N GLU A 100 -13.85 24.02 -23.31
CA GLU A 100 -14.51 23.73 -22.04
C GLU A 100 -15.65 22.74 -22.24
N TYR A 101 -16.51 22.98 -23.24
CA TYR A 101 -17.57 22.04 -23.61
C TYR A 101 -17.01 20.66 -23.95
N ARG A 102 -15.94 20.60 -24.75
CA ARG A 102 -15.27 19.34 -25.10
C ARG A 102 -14.75 18.62 -23.87
N VAL A 103 -13.94 19.31 -23.06
CA VAL A 103 -13.27 18.72 -21.90
C VAL A 103 -14.28 18.19 -20.87
N ILE A 104 -15.35 18.93 -20.60
CA ILE A 104 -16.42 18.48 -19.70
C ILE A 104 -17.11 17.23 -20.24
N ALA A 105 -17.47 17.23 -21.54
CA ALA A 105 -18.15 16.10 -22.15
C ALA A 105 -17.28 14.83 -22.19
N GLU A 106 -15.99 14.96 -22.51
CA GLU A 106 -15.01 13.86 -22.51
C GLU A 106 -14.80 13.29 -21.10
N HIS A 107 -14.88 14.12 -20.05
CA HIS A 107 -14.68 13.71 -18.66
C HIS A 107 -15.98 13.53 -17.88
N LYS A 108 -17.12 13.36 -18.57
CA LYS A 108 -18.45 13.20 -17.94
C LYS A 108 -18.42 12.19 -16.80
N SER A 109 -18.01 10.95 -17.07
CA SER A 109 -18.02 9.88 -16.07
C SER A 109 -17.15 10.19 -14.85
N TYR A 110 -16.05 10.90 -15.04
CA TYR A 110 -15.19 11.34 -13.93
C TYR A 110 -15.90 12.38 -13.06
N ILE A 111 -16.51 13.40 -13.66
CA ILE A 111 -17.28 14.42 -12.93
C ILE A 111 -18.47 13.78 -12.19
N GLU A 112 -19.10 12.77 -12.78
CA GLU A 112 -20.17 12.00 -12.13
C GLU A 112 -19.66 11.23 -10.91
N ASN A 113 -18.45 10.67 -10.96
CA ASN A 113 -17.83 10.01 -9.82
C ASN A 113 -17.46 11.02 -8.70
N LEU A 114 -16.95 12.20 -9.05
CA LEU A 114 -16.71 13.28 -8.08
C LEU A 114 -18.01 13.71 -7.38
N HIS A 115 -19.13 13.73 -8.09
CA HIS A 115 -20.43 14.02 -7.49
C HIS A 115 -20.85 12.95 -6.47
N VAL A 116 -20.72 11.67 -6.80
CA VAL A 116 -20.99 10.56 -5.87
C VAL A 116 -20.09 10.64 -4.64
N THR A 117 -18.82 11.00 -4.84
CA THR A 117 -17.86 11.23 -3.74
C THR A 117 -18.34 12.34 -2.82
N LEU A 118 -18.75 13.49 -3.38
CA LEU A 118 -19.29 14.61 -2.59
C LEU A 118 -20.57 14.23 -1.84
N ASP A 119 -21.47 13.48 -2.47
CA ASP A 119 -22.71 13.04 -1.83
C ASP A 119 -22.43 12.12 -0.64
N THR A 120 -21.50 11.16 -0.82
CA THR A 120 -21.06 10.26 0.26
C THR A 120 -20.42 11.05 1.40
N TYR A 121 -19.56 12.03 1.06
CA TYR A 121 -18.95 12.91 2.06
C TYR A 121 -20.00 13.73 2.83
N ASN A 122 -21.00 14.29 2.16
CA ASN A 122 -22.06 15.06 2.81
C ASN A 122 -22.87 14.18 3.78
N GLN A 123 -23.15 12.93 3.39
CA GLN A 123 -23.83 11.95 4.26
C GLN A 123 -22.98 11.64 5.50
N LEU A 124 -21.70 11.33 5.32
CA LEU A 124 -20.77 11.04 6.43
C LEU A 124 -20.62 12.25 7.36
N THR A 125 -20.47 13.46 6.81
CA THR A 125 -20.31 14.67 7.63
C THR A 125 -21.57 14.98 8.44
N THR A 126 -22.75 14.58 7.97
CA THR A 126 -24.01 14.78 8.67
C THR A 126 -24.21 13.77 9.80
N ASN A 127 -23.89 12.50 9.55
CA ASN A 127 -24.22 11.41 10.48
C ASN A 127 -23.06 10.98 11.38
N ASP A 128 -21.82 11.20 10.94
CA ASP A 128 -20.61 10.60 11.48
C ASP A 128 -19.54 11.66 11.85
N LYS A 129 -19.98 12.90 12.11
CA LYS A 129 -19.08 14.05 12.31
C LYS A 129 -18.02 13.83 13.39
N GLU A 130 -18.42 13.27 14.53
CA GLU A 130 -17.48 13.00 15.63
C GLU A 130 -16.45 11.95 15.23
N ALA A 131 -16.87 10.88 14.55
CA ALA A 131 -15.96 9.84 14.08
C ALA A 131 -14.95 10.41 13.06
N ILE A 132 -15.39 11.32 12.18
CA ILE A 132 -14.49 12.03 11.25
C ILE A 132 -13.48 12.89 12.00
N ASP A 133 -13.92 13.67 13.00
CA ASP A 133 -13.04 14.54 13.78
C ASP A 133 -11.98 13.74 14.55
N ARG A 134 -12.37 12.57 15.08
CA ARG A 134 -11.45 11.62 15.74
C ARG A 134 -10.47 11.01 14.74
N TYR A 135 -10.95 10.64 13.55
CA TYR A 135 -10.13 10.04 12.49
C TYR A 135 -9.07 11.03 11.97
N LEU A 136 -9.43 12.30 11.78
CA LEU A 136 -8.51 13.35 11.33
C LEU A 136 -7.71 14.00 12.47
N GLN A 137 -8.04 13.69 13.72
CA GLN A 137 -7.47 14.30 14.93
C GLN A 137 -7.61 15.83 14.98
N VAL A 138 -8.52 16.40 14.18
CA VAL A 138 -8.77 17.84 14.10
C VAL A 138 -10.25 18.04 13.82
N SER A 139 -10.92 18.86 14.64
CA SER A 139 -12.30 19.25 14.35
C SER A 139 -12.32 20.37 13.30
N LYS A 140 -12.87 20.07 12.13
CA LYS A 140 -13.05 21.04 11.04
C LYS A 140 -14.49 21.05 10.54
N ASN A 141 -14.97 22.22 10.11
CA ASN A 141 -16.27 22.38 9.46
C ASN A 141 -16.19 22.21 7.94
N TYR A 142 -14.99 22.38 7.37
CA TYR A 142 -14.74 22.31 5.94
C TYR A 142 -13.46 21.52 5.69
N HIS A 143 -13.50 20.64 4.69
CA HIS A 143 -12.40 19.79 4.28
C HIS A 143 -11.99 20.15 2.85
N SER A 144 -10.68 20.14 2.61
CA SER A 144 -10.11 20.22 1.26
C SER A 144 -10.54 19.01 0.42
N TYR A 145 -10.41 19.12 -0.90
CA TYR A 145 -10.78 18.02 -1.81
C TYR A 145 -9.99 16.73 -1.55
N ASP A 146 -8.73 16.83 -1.13
CA ASP A 146 -7.92 15.67 -0.80
C ASP A 146 -8.38 15.02 0.51
N GLU A 147 -8.70 15.82 1.53
CA GLU A 147 -9.30 15.33 2.78
C GLU A 147 -10.66 14.66 2.51
N ILE A 148 -11.50 15.22 1.63
CA ILE A 148 -12.77 14.62 1.22
C ILE A 148 -12.56 13.23 0.61
N LYS A 149 -11.58 13.08 -0.29
CA LYS A 149 -11.24 11.77 -0.87
C LYS A 149 -10.80 10.77 0.20
N GLN A 150 -9.98 11.20 1.16
CA GLN A 150 -9.51 10.36 2.25
C GLN A 150 -10.67 9.90 3.17
N ILE A 151 -11.56 10.81 3.55
CA ILE A 151 -12.76 10.53 4.36
C ILE A 151 -13.64 9.50 3.66
N VAL A 152 -13.97 9.73 2.38
CA VAL A 152 -14.86 8.83 1.63
C VAL A 152 -14.21 7.45 1.43
N SER A 153 -12.90 7.40 1.21
CA SER A 153 -12.17 6.14 1.10
C SER A 153 -12.15 5.33 2.40
N SER A 154 -12.29 6.00 3.54
CA SER A 154 -12.28 5.38 4.89
C SER A 154 -13.69 5.23 5.47
N ARG A 155 -14.72 5.25 4.62
CA ARG A 155 -16.14 5.20 5.01
C ARG A 155 -16.47 4.08 6.00
N GLU A 156 -16.03 2.86 5.72
CA GLU A 156 -16.38 1.69 6.54
C GLU A 156 -15.83 1.81 7.96
N GLU A 157 -14.60 2.30 8.09
CA GLU A 157 -13.95 2.55 9.38
C GLU A 157 -14.67 3.67 10.16
N ILE A 158 -15.01 4.78 9.47
CA ILE A 158 -15.71 5.91 10.08
C ILE A 158 -17.09 5.48 10.61
N VAL A 159 -17.87 4.75 9.82
CA VAL A 159 -19.20 4.27 10.23
C VAL A 159 -19.09 3.28 11.41
N LYS A 160 -18.09 2.41 11.40
CA LYS A 160 -17.80 1.52 12.54
C LYS A 160 -17.50 2.33 13.80
N ASN A 161 -16.65 3.36 13.68
CA ASN A 161 -16.29 4.23 14.80
C ASN A 161 -17.51 5.01 15.33
N THR A 162 -18.42 5.46 14.47
CA THR A 162 -19.69 6.08 14.90
C THR A 162 -20.53 5.13 15.75
N ALA A 163 -20.63 3.86 15.37
CA ALA A 163 -21.37 2.87 16.15
C ALA A 163 -20.73 2.66 17.54
N ILE A 164 -19.40 2.59 17.61
CA ILE A 164 -18.65 2.49 18.87
C ILE A 164 -18.90 3.71 19.75
N LEU A 165 -18.78 4.92 19.19
CA LEU A 165 -19.01 6.18 19.91
C LEU A 165 -20.44 6.29 20.43
N SER A 166 -21.43 5.91 19.61
CA SER A 166 -22.84 5.91 20.00
C SER A 166 -23.11 4.96 21.18
N LYS A 167 -22.52 3.75 21.13
CA LYS A 167 -22.59 2.79 22.24
C LYS A 167 -21.95 3.37 23.50
N ALA A 168 -20.75 3.92 23.40
CA ALA A 168 -20.04 4.54 24.51
C ALA A 168 -20.81 5.71 25.14
N HIS A 169 -21.43 6.57 24.33
CA HIS A 169 -22.32 7.63 24.82
C HIS A 169 -23.55 7.09 25.54
N SER A 170 -24.12 5.98 25.05
CA SER A 170 -25.23 5.30 25.73
C SER A 170 -24.80 4.80 27.10
N LEU A 171 -23.66 4.12 27.20
CA LEU A 171 -23.10 3.63 28.47
C LEU A 171 -22.84 4.77 29.45
N ARG A 172 -22.23 5.86 28.98
CA ARG A 172 -22.00 7.07 29.79
C ARG A 172 -23.28 7.62 30.41
N THR A 173 -24.37 7.56 29.67
CA THR A 173 -25.65 8.15 30.07
C THR A 173 -26.45 7.21 30.97
N LYS A 174 -26.48 5.91 30.64
CA LYS A 174 -27.23 4.88 31.40
C LYS A 174 -26.54 4.52 32.72
N TYR A 175 -25.22 4.37 32.72
CA TYR A 175 -24.42 3.80 33.82
C TYR A 175 -23.38 4.81 34.29
N CYS A 176 -23.86 5.88 34.93
CA CYS A 176 -23.06 7.08 35.18
C CYS A 176 -21.98 6.91 36.27
N LEU A 177 -22.18 6.03 37.26
CA LEU A 177 -21.20 5.74 38.30
C LEU A 177 -20.08 4.87 37.74
N ALA A 178 -20.44 3.80 37.02
CA ALA A 178 -19.51 2.92 36.34
C ALA A 178 -18.68 3.70 35.32
N TRP A 179 -19.32 4.58 34.53
CA TRP A 179 -18.60 5.42 33.57
C TRP A 179 -17.59 6.36 34.23
N LYS A 180 -17.96 7.04 35.33
CA LYS A 180 -17.02 7.90 36.06
C LYS A 180 -15.79 7.13 36.52
N LEU A 181 -15.98 5.90 36.99
CA LEU A 181 -14.91 5.04 37.44
C LEU A 181 -14.03 4.55 36.28
N PHE A 182 -14.63 4.13 35.16
CA PHE A 182 -13.92 3.74 33.94
C PHE A 182 -13.10 4.89 33.33
N ALA A 183 -13.70 6.08 33.25
CA ALA A 183 -13.07 7.25 32.65
C ALA A 183 -11.86 7.73 33.47
N LYS A 184 -11.83 7.46 34.78
CA LYS A 184 -10.77 7.90 35.71
C LYS A 184 -10.50 9.41 35.63
N GLY A 185 -11.56 10.19 35.40
CA GLY A 185 -11.50 11.65 35.24
C GLY A 185 -11.09 12.16 33.86
N ARG A 186 -10.82 11.28 32.88
CA ARG A 186 -10.55 11.68 31.48
C ARG A 186 -11.81 12.23 30.81
N ASP A 187 -11.64 13.21 29.92
CA ASP A 187 -12.72 13.65 29.05
C ASP A 187 -13.08 12.54 28.05
N PHE A 188 -14.34 12.50 27.60
CA PHE A 188 -14.76 11.54 26.58
C PHE A 188 -13.92 11.64 25.30
N ASN A 189 -13.47 12.86 24.97
CA ASN A 189 -12.62 13.14 23.82
C ASN A 189 -11.18 12.64 23.95
N ASP A 190 -10.74 12.35 25.16
CA ASP A 190 -9.38 11.85 25.44
C ASP A 190 -9.30 10.32 25.44
N ILE A 191 -10.44 9.63 25.48
CA ILE A 191 -10.51 8.17 25.46
C ILE A 191 -10.43 7.69 24.01
N SER A 192 -9.51 6.76 23.73
CA SER A 192 -9.27 6.22 22.40
C SER A 192 -10.42 5.34 21.90
N ILE A 193 -10.67 5.29 20.59
CA ILE A 193 -11.70 4.42 19.99
C ILE A 193 -11.47 2.95 20.33
N SER A 194 -10.20 2.51 20.36
CA SER A 194 -9.82 1.14 20.73
C SER A 194 -10.21 0.77 22.16
N GLU A 195 -10.13 1.71 23.11
CA GLU A 195 -10.60 1.48 24.49
C GLU A 195 -12.13 1.38 24.55
N LEU A 196 -12.84 2.15 23.72
CA LEU A 196 -14.30 2.17 23.69
C LEU A 196 -14.90 0.94 22.98
N GLU A 197 -14.18 0.34 22.03
CA GLU A 197 -14.64 -0.81 21.26
C GLU A 197 -14.90 -2.04 22.13
N GLY A 198 -14.07 -2.27 23.14
CA GLY A 198 -14.13 -3.45 24.02
C GLY A 198 -15.22 -3.41 25.10
N LEU A 199 -15.98 -2.31 25.22
CA LEU A 199 -16.91 -2.13 26.32
C LEU A 199 -18.19 -2.96 26.14
N ARG A 200 -18.57 -3.71 27.18
CA ARG A 200 -19.82 -4.48 27.26
C ARG A 200 -20.83 -3.75 28.14
N GLU A 201 -22.09 -3.73 27.72
CA GLU A 201 -23.16 -3.05 28.45
C GLU A 201 -23.46 -3.74 29.78
N GLU A 202 -23.48 -5.07 29.78
CA GLU A 202 -23.70 -5.92 30.97
C GLU A 202 -22.66 -5.63 32.07
N ASP A 203 -21.40 -5.43 31.71
CA ASP A 203 -20.34 -5.13 32.69
C ASP A 203 -20.59 -3.78 33.37
N PHE A 204 -21.00 -2.77 32.59
CA PHE A 204 -21.32 -1.45 33.12
C PHE A 204 -22.56 -1.49 34.00
N GLU A 205 -23.58 -2.27 33.64
CA GLU A 205 -24.79 -2.47 34.43
C GLU A 205 -24.50 -3.10 35.79
N ARG A 206 -23.75 -4.21 35.80
CA ARG A 206 -23.33 -4.89 37.04
C ARG A 206 -22.56 -3.93 37.93
N LYS A 207 -21.58 -3.22 37.34
CA LYS A 207 -20.72 -2.27 38.06
C LYS A 207 -21.50 -1.10 38.64
N ASP A 208 -22.39 -0.49 37.86
CA ASP A 208 -23.15 0.68 38.29
C ASP A 208 -24.10 0.32 39.44
N THR A 209 -24.73 -0.85 39.35
CA THR A 209 -25.61 -1.40 40.40
C THR A 209 -24.83 -1.62 41.70
N PHE A 210 -23.67 -2.27 41.62
CA PHE A 210 -22.80 -2.45 42.78
C PHE A 210 -22.35 -1.11 43.37
N LEU A 211 -21.88 -0.17 42.55
CA LEU A 211 -21.42 1.15 43.01
C LEU A 211 -22.51 1.95 43.72
N PHE A 212 -23.77 1.81 43.28
CA PHE A 212 -24.90 2.42 43.97
C PHE A 212 -25.07 1.88 45.39
N VAL A 213 -24.96 0.56 45.58
CA VAL A 213 -25.05 -0.07 46.91
C VAL A 213 -23.82 0.24 47.75
N TYR A 214 -22.62 0.21 47.13
CA TYR A 214 -21.36 0.56 47.78
C TYR A 214 -21.32 2.00 48.30
N GLY A 215 -21.93 2.94 47.57
CA GLY A 215 -22.09 4.31 48.04
C GLY A 215 -22.96 4.45 49.31
N LYS A 216 -23.82 3.47 49.61
CA LYS A 216 -24.68 3.46 50.80
C LYS A 216 -24.05 2.73 51.98
N GLU A 217 -23.44 1.56 51.74
CA GLU A 217 -22.97 0.66 52.80
C GLU A 217 -21.50 0.19 52.61
N PRO A 218 -20.53 1.11 52.49
CA PRO A 218 -19.16 0.74 52.13
C PRO A 218 -18.47 -0.12 53.19
N GLU A 219 -18.67 0.19 54.48
CA GLU A 219 -18.02 -0.55 55.58
C GLU A 219 -18.56 -1.98 55.72
N LEU A 220 -19.84 -2.18 55.43
CA LEU A 220 -20.46 -3.49 55.50
C LEU A 220 -20.03 -4.38 54.33
N ILE A 221 -19.89 -3.81 53.12
CA ILE A 221 -19.32 -4.53 51.99
C ILE A 221 -17.87 -4.91 52.24
N LYS A 222 -17.06 -3.99 52.78
CA LYS A 222 -15.68 -4.29 53.20
C LYS A 222 -15.63 -5.38 54.26
N LEU A 223 -16.61 -5.45 55.16
CA LEU A 223 -16.71 -6.51 56.16
C LEU A 223 -17.07 -7.86 55.52
N ILE A 224 -18.03 -7.90 54.59
CA ILE A 224 -18.45 -9.13 53.88
C ILE A 224 -17.28 -9.70 53.06
N LEU A 225 -16.59 -8.84 52.32
CA LEU A 225 -15.52 -9.25 51.40
C LEU A 225 -14.16 -9.40 52.09
N GLY A 226 -13.93 -8.68 53.19
CA GLY A 226 -12.68 -8.74 53.96
C GLY A 226 -11.44 -8.54 53.09
N SER A 227 -10.42 -9.38 53.32
CA SER A 227 -9.16 -9.36 52.55
C SER A 227 -9.29 -9.85 51.11
N SER A 228 -10.45 -10.37 50.71
CA SER A 228 -10.71 -10.82 49.34
C SER A 228 -11.29 -9.73 48.44
N PHE A 229 -11.56 -8.53 48.97
CA PHE A 229 -12.13 -7.44 48.19
C PHE A 229 -11.17 -7.02 47.06
N LEU A 230 -11.60 -7.27 45.83
CA LEU A 230 -10.86 -6.88 44.65
C LEU A 230 -10.93 -5.36 44.43
N PRO A 231 -9.96 -4.75 43.70
CA PRO A 231 -9.96 -3.32 43.47
C PRO A 231 -11.27 -2.84 42.84
N ILE A 232 -11.92 -1.86 43.47
CA ILE A 232 -13.24 -1.34 43.06
C ILE A 232 -13.20 -0.78 41.63
N GLU A 233 -12.06 -0.27 41.19
CA GLU A 233 -11.83 0.25 39.84
C GLU A 233 -11.66 -0.84 38.76
N SER A 234 -11.61 -2.12 39.14
CA SER A 234 -11.40 -3.23 38.20
C SER A 234 -12.69 -3.58 37.46
N PHE A 235 -12.59 -3.74 36.14
CA PHE A 235 -13.65 -4.29 35.28
C PHE A 235 -13.30 -5.72 34.82
N GLU A 236 -12.37 -6.38 35.50
CA GLU A 236 -12.10 -7.80 35.25
C GLU A 236 -13.27 -8.67 35.68
N GLN A 237 -13.48 -9.77 34.97
CA GLN A 237 -14.61 -10.68 35.18
C GLN A 237 -14.73 -11.14 36.65
N ALA A 238 -13.62 -11.49 37.30
CA ALA A 238 -13.63 -11.92 38.70
C ALA A 238 -14.07 -10.82 39.69
N ALA A 239 -13.75 -9.55 39.39
CA ALA A 239 -14.20 -8.42 40.20
C ALA A 239 -15.71 -8.19 40.01
N LEU A 240 -16.19 -8.22 38.75
CA LEU A 240 -17.61 -8.06 38.44
C LEU A 240 -18.47 -9.18 39.04
N GLU A 241 -18.00 -10.42 39.01
CA GLU A 241 -18.69 -11.57 39.63
C GLU A 241 -18.77 -11.44 41.16
N GLN A 242 -17.66 -11.07 41.81
CA GLN A 242 -17.65 -10.81 43.25
C GLN A 242 -18.61 -9.68 43.64
N GLU A 243 -18.65 -8.61 42.86
CA GLU A 243 -19.52 -7.46 43.09
C GLU A 243 -21.01 -7.80 42.89
N GLU A 244 -21.32 -8.62 41.90
CA GLU A 244 -22.67 -9.13 41.64
C GLU A 244 -23.14 -10.04 42.79
N ASP A 245 -22.30 -10.97 43.25
CA ASP A 245 -22.61 -11.86 44.38
C ASP A 245 -22.95 -11.07 45.65
N VAL A 246 -22.14 -10.06 45.97
CA VAL A 246 -22.39 -9.19 47.13
C VAL A 246 -23.68 -8.40 46.95
N THR A 247 -23.93 -7.87 45.76
CA THR A 247 -25.17 -7.14 45.47
C THR A 247 -26.40 -8.03 45.68
N VAL A 248 -26.34 -9.30 45.27
CA VAL A 248 -27.40 -10.30 45.50
C VAL A 248 -27.58 -10.60 46.98
N ILE A 249 -26.50 -10.80 47.74
CA ILE A 249 -26.55 -11.04 49.19
C ILE A 249 -27.20 -9.86 49.91
N LEU A 250 -26.84 -8.63 49.55
CA LEU A 250 -27.38 -7.42 50.16
C LEU A 250 -28.86 -7.20 49.79
N ALA A 251 -29.26 -7.56 48.57
CA ALA A 251 -30.65 -7.50 48.13
C ALA A 251 -31.55 -8.54 48.83
N ALA A 252 -30.99 -9.65 49.31
CA ALA A 252 -31.71 -10.73 49.99
C ALA A 252 -31.90 -10.51 51.51
N ARG A 253 -31.57 -9.33 52.03
CA ARG A 253 -31.65 -9.03 53.47
C ARG A 253 -33.08 -8.76 53.95
N ASP A 254 -33.75 -9.82 54.38
CA ASP A 254 -34.67 -9.79 55.53
C ASP A 254 -33.94 -10.49 56.69
N ILE A 255 -33.24 -9.74 57.56
CA ILE A 255 -32.48 -10.34 58.66
C ILE A 255 -32.67 -9.53 59.95
N ASP A 256 -33.19 -10.22 60.97
CA ASP A 256 -33.29 -9.74 62.35
C ASP A 256 -31.91 -9.48 62.99
N PRO A 257 -31.80 -8.62 64.02
CA PRO A 257 -30.51 -8.27 64.62
C PRO A 257 -29.79 -9.50 65.20
N ILE A 258 -28.51 -9.66 64.89
CA ILE A 258 -27.67 -10.75 65.42
C ILE A 258 -27.31 -10.44 66.88
N GLU A 259 -27.75 -11.29 67.81
CA GLU A 259 -27.33 -11.24 69.22
C GLU A 259 -25.90 -11.76 69.42
N HIS A 260 -25.22 -11.24 70.46
CA HIS A 260 -23.84 -11.57 70.79
C HIS A 260 -23.60 -13.08 70.98
N TYR A 261 -22.73 -13.65 70.13
CA TYR A 261 -22.28 -15.04 70.20
C TYR A 261 -20.95 -15.16 70.94
N SER A 262 -20.89 -16.05 71.93
CA SER A 262 -19.65 -16.40 72.65
C SER A 262 -19.56 -17.93 72.78
N ALA A 263 -18.46 -18.52 72.30
CA ALA A 263 -18.21 -19.96 72.35
C ALA A 263 -16.82 -20.27 72.92
N ASN A 264 -16.73 -21.34 73.72
CA ASN A 264 -15.47 -21.91 74.19
C ASN A 264 -15.06 -23.06 73.26
N ILE A 265 -14.03 -22.85 72.44
CA ILE A 265 -13.52 -23.85 71.49
C ILE A 265 -12.42 -24.67 72.16
N ARG A 266 -12.55 -26.00 72.16
CA ARG A 266 -11.48 -26.95 72.52
C ARG A 266 -11.11 -27.76 71.29
N LEU A 267 -9.86 -27.66 70.85
CA LEU A 267 -9.31 -28.44 69.73
C LEU A 267 -8.53 -29.63 70.29
N GLU A 268 -9.01 -30.85 70.04
CA GLU A 268 -8.37 -32.10 70.51
C GLU A 268 -7.19 -32.52 69.62
N ASN A 269 -7.17 -32.09 68.36
CA ASN A 269 -6.08 -32.38 67.43
C ASN A 269 -4.87 -31.45 67.72
N PRO A 270 -3.70 -31.98 68.14
CA PRO A 270 -2.53 -31.16 68.47
C PRO A 270 -2.03 -30.30 67.31
N LYS A 271 -2.25 -30.74 66.06
CA LYS A 271 -1.82 -30.01 64.86
C LYS A 271 -2.75 -28.84 64.56
N GLU A 272 -4.06 -29.02 64.71
CA GLU A 272 -5.05 -27.95 64.61
C GLU A 272 -4.91 -26.94 65.74
N LEU A 273 -4.57 -27.40 66.96
CA LEU A 273 -4.25 -26.53 68.08
C LEU A 273 -3.02 -25.67 67.78
N LYS A 274 -1.91 -26.26 67.34
CA LYS A 274 -0.69 -25.51 66.94
C LYS A 274 -0.97 -24.52 65.82
N ARG A 275 -1.78 -24.92 64.84
CA ARG A 275 -2.25 -24.08 63.73
C ARG A 275 -3.04 -22.86 64.23
N ALA A 276 -3.98 -23.08 65.13
CA ALA A 276 -4.77 -22.03 65.76
C ALA A 276 -3.93 -21.09 66.63
N ILE A 277 -2.96 -21.62 67.40
CA ILE A 277 -2.04 -20.80 68.22
C ILE A 277 -1.23 -19.84 67.36
N LEU A 278 -0.74 -20.29 66.20
CA LEU A 278 0.03 -19.45 65.29
C LEU A 278 -0.84 -18.55 64.42
N ASP A 279 -2.16 -18.72 64.42
CA ASP A 279 -3.10 -18.12 63.46
C ASP A 279 -2.64 -18.35 62.01
N SER A 280 -2.29 -19.60 61.72
CA SER A 280 -1.64 -19.99 60.48
C SER A 280 -2.56 -20.87 59.66
N VAL A 281 -2.65 -20.68 58.35
CA VAL A 281 -3.24 -21.69 57.46
C VAL A 281 -2.16 -22.60 56.88
N LYS A 282 -0.89 -22.18 56.90
CA LYS A 282 0.23 -22.91 56.29
C LYS A 282 0.88 -23.93 57.21
N TYR A 283 0.78 -23.76 58.53
CA TYR A 283 1.32 -24.72 59.50
C TYR A 283 0.60 -26.06 59.38
N GLY A 284 1.38 -27.10 59.20
CA GLY A 284 0.90 -28.45 58.97
C GLY A 284 0.78 -28.87 57.50
N GLU A 285 0.73 -27.91 56.58
CA GLU A 285 0.66 -28.14 55.13
C GLU A 285 1.99 -27.82 54.45
N LEU A 286 2.53 -26.62 54.70
CA LEU A 286 3.73 -26.11 54.07
C LEU A 286 4.97 -26.17 54.98
N CYS A 287 4.78 -26.26 56.30
CA CYS A 287 5.84 -26.49 57.29
C CYS A 287 5.32 -27.35 58.44
N ASN A 288 6.21 -28.12 59.08
CA ASN A 288 5.94 -28.87 60.30
C ASN A 288 7.18 -28.81 61.20
N PHE A 289 7.00 -28.51 62.48
CA PHE A 289 8.09 -28.56 63.46
C PHE A 289 8.14 -29.91 64.14
N THR A 290 9.30 -30.23 64.73
CA THR A 290 9.51 -31.49 65.46
C THR A 290 8.59 -31.58 66.68
N ASP A 291 8.22 -32.80 67.08
CA ASP A 291 7.36 -33.02 68.25
C ASP A 291 8.00 -32.58 69.57
N SER A 292 9.32 -32.37 69.58
CA SER A 292 10.05 -31.77 70.69
C SER A 292 9.76 -30.27 70.91
N TYR A 293 9.11 -29.56 69.96
CA TYR A 293 8.69 -28.17 70.13
C TYR A 293 7.30 -28.11 70.79
N SER A 294 7.29 -27.75 72.07
CA SER A 294 6.12 -27.82 72.96
C SER A 294 5.06 -26.73 72.68
N ILE A 295 3.82 -26.95 73.14
CA ILE A 295 2.73 -25.97 73.01
C ILE A 295 3.07 -24.61 73.63
N SER A 296 3.75 -24.60 74.78
CA SER A 296 4.20 -23.35 75.41
C SER A 296 5.20 -22.59 74.52
N GLN A 297 6.04 -23.29 73.77
CA GLN A 297 6.97 -22.68 72.82
C GLN A 297 6.25 -22.16 71.58
N PHE A 298 5.17 -22.80 71.12
CA PHE A 298 4.31 -22.25 70.07
C PHE A 298 3.66 -20.91 70.47
N TYR A 299 3.19 -20.79 71.71
CA TYR A 299 2.71 -19.50 72.23
C TYR A 299 3.82 -18.45 72.33
N GLY A 300 5.02 -18.85 72.74
CA GLY A 300 6.20 -17.96 72.74
C GLY A 300 6.55 -17.46 71.33
N LEU A 301 6.57 -18.36 70.35
CA LEU A 301 6.81 -18.03 68.96
C LEU A 301 5.73 -17.09 68.41
N ARG A 302 4.44 -17.35 68.71
CA ARG A 302 3.35 -16.45 68.36
C ARG A 302 3.56 -15.05 68.94
N ALA A 303 3.89 -14.96 70.22
CA ALA A 303 4.15 -13.68 70.88
C ALA A 303 5.34 -12.91 70.27
N ASP A 304 6.37 -13.62 69.77
CA ASP A 304 7.48 -12.99 69.06
C ASP A 304 7.05 -12.44 67.69
N PHE A 305 6.21 -13.15 66.93
CA PHE A 305 5.62 -12.65 65.69
C PHE A 305 4.70 -11.44 65.92
N ASP A 306 3.86 -11.50 66.94
CA ASP A 306 2.98 -10.38 67.33
C ASP A 306 3.79 -9.14 67.71
N ARG A 307 4.94 -9.31 68.39
CA ARG A 307 5.84 -8.20 68.76
C ARG A 307 6.47 -7.52 67.55
N ILE A 308 6.79 -8.28 66.51
CA ILE A 308 7.39 -7.78 65.27
C ILE A 308 6.30 -7.25 64.31
N GLY A 309 5.04 -7.59 64.55
CA GLY A 309 3.91 -7.16 63.72
C GLY A 309 3.86 -7.86 62.36
N THR A 310 4.28 -9.12 62.27
CA THR A 310 4.27 -9.92 61.04
C THR A 310 3.58 -11.26 61.29
N SER A 311 2.83 -11.77 60.30
CA SER A 311 2.18 -13.09 60.44
C SER A 311 3.17 -14.23 60.30
N PHE A 312 2.90 -15.36 60.97
CA PHE A 312 3.68 -16.58 60.80
C PHE A 312 3.65 -17.08 59.34
N ASP A 313 2.52 -16.91 58.65
CA ASP A 313 2.33 -17.36 57.28
C ASP A 313 3.14 -16.55 56.25
N ASP A 314 3.42 -15.28 56.53
CA ASP A 314 4.33 -14.48 55.73
C ASP A 314 5.77 -14.99 55.87
N ALA A 315 6.19 -15.30 57.09
CA ALA A 315 7.48 -15.94 57.34
C ALA A 315 7.60 -17.29 56.63
N VAL A 316 6.57 -18.15 56.67
CA VAL A 316 6.58 -19.43 55.93
C VAL A 316 6.80 -19.22 54.43
N THR A 317 6.19 -18.19 53.85
CA THR A 317 6.33 -17.85 52.43
C THR A 317 7.74 -17.38 52.11
N LEU A 318 8.29 -16.52 52.97
CA LEU A 318 9.66 -16.03 52.83
C LEU A 318 10.68 -17.16 52.99
N VAL A 319 10.51 -18.06 53.95
CA VAL A 319 11.38 -19.22 54.11
C VAL A 319 11.35 -20.09 52.85
N LYS A 320 10.16 -20.43 52.34
CA LYS A 320 10.04 -21.25 51.12
C LYS A 320 10.67 -20.59 49.90
N SER A 321 10.45 -19.30 49.70
CA SER A 321 11.01 -18.57 48.54
C SER A 321 12.53 -18.38 48.61
N ASN A 322 13.14 -18.55 49.79
CA ASN A 322 14.58 -18.40 50.01
C ASN A 322 15.26 -19.69 50.50
N ASP A 323 14.62 -20.85 50.37
CA ASP A 323 15.10 -22.14 50.89
C ASP A 323 16.56 -22.43 50.52
N ALA A 324 16.93 -22.22 49.25
CA ALA A 324 18.30 -22.41 48.77
C ALA A 324 19.31 -21.44 49.44
N ALA A 325 18.91 -20.19 49.65
CA ALA A 325 19.77 -19.19 50.30
C ALA A 325 19.96 -19.50 51.79
N ILE A 326 18.91 -19.94 52.47
CA ILE A 326 18.95 -20.34 53.90
C ILE A 326 19.84 -21.56 54.08
N LYS A 327 19.69 -22.58 53.24
CA LYS A 327 20.55 -23.77 53.27
C LYS A 327 22.02 -23.44 53.00
N LEU A 328 22.30 -22.56 52.05
CA LEU A 328 23.66 -22.09 51.77
C LEU A 328 24.26 -21.28 52.93
N TYR A 329 23.44 -20.49 53.63
CA TYR A 329 23.87 -19.74 54.81
C TYR A 329 24.31 -20.72 55.92
N HIS A 330 23.48 -21.70 56.28
CA HIS A 330 23.84 -22.68 57.31
C HIS A 330 24.94 -23.65 56.89
N GLN A 331 25.07 -23.96 55.61
CA GLN A 331 26.20 -24.74 55.11
C GLN A 331 27.54 -24.02 55.32
N LYS A 332 27.56 -22.68 55.30
CA LYS A 332 28.77 -21.89 55.53
C LYS A 332 29.05 -21.64 57.02
N GLU A 333 28.02 -21.46 57.82
CA GLU A 333 28.14 -21.12 59.25
C GLU A 333 28.30 -22.35 60.15
N CYS A 334 27.60 -23.45 59.83
CA CYS A 334 27.42 -24.60 60.72
C CYS A 334 27.68 -25.96 60.06
N ASP A 335 28.20 -26.00 58.83
CA ASP A 335 28.39 -27.22 58.01
C ASP A 335 27.13 -28.08 57.81
N GLN A 336 25.93 -27.52 58.04
CA GLN A 336 24.65 -28.20 57.89
C GLN A 336 23.75 -27.47 56.89
N SER A 337 23.24 -28.17 55.87
CA SER A 337 22.33 -27.62 54.86
C SER A 337 20.86 -27.89 55.20
N CYS A 338 20.34 -27.21 56.22
CA CYS A 338 18.93 -27.31 56.62
C CYS A 338 18.32 -25.95 57.00
N VAL A 339 17.00 -25.94 57.16
CA VAL A 339 16.20 -24.81 57.66
C VAL A 339 15.82 -25.12 59.10
N TYR A 340 16.14 -24.21 60.01
CA TYR A 340 15.81 -24.30 61.44
C TYR A 340 14.53 -23.53 61.78
N ILE A 341 13.94 -23.84 62.93
CA ILE A 341 12.69 -23.22 63.40
C ILE A 341 12.89 -21.71 63.61
N GLU A 342 14.07 -21.32 64.10
CA GLU A 342 14.46 -19.94 64.36
C GLU A 342 14.52 -19.09 63.07
N ASP A 343 14.70 -19.72 61.91
CA ASP A 343 14.82 -19.01 60.62
C ASP A 343 13.52 -18.32 60.22
N TYR A 344 12.37 -18.88 60.61
CA TYR A 344 11.05 -18.30 60.36
C TYR A 344 10.93 -16.93 61.03
N LEU A 345 11.50 -16.76 62.22
CA LEU A 345 11.53 -15.47 62.90
C LEU A 345 12.68 -14.59 62.37
N ARG A 346 13.88 -15.16 62.17
CA ARG A 346 15.07 -14.41 61.72
C ARG A 346 14.87 -13.77 60.35
N ILE A 347 14.21 -14.46 59.41
CA ILE A 347 14.02 -13.94 58.05
C ILE A 347 13.13 -12.70 57.98
N VAL A 348 12.16 -12.57 58.89
CA VAL A 348 11.27 -11.40 58.99
C VAL A 348 11.81 -10.34 59.95
N THR A 349 12.80 -10.68 60.77
CA THR A 349 13.45 -9.74 61.67
C THR A 349 14.44 -8.88 60.89
N ASN A 350 14.13 -7.59 60.78
CA ASN A 350 15.00 -6.62 60.12
C ASN A 350 16.35 -6.54 60.84
N GLY A 351 17.46 -6.59 60.10
CA GLY A 351 18.82 -6.53 60.66
C GLY A 351 19.38 -7.87 61.16
N SER A 352 18.65 -8.98 61.03
CA SER A 352 19.18 -10.29 61.40
C SER A 352 20.29 -10.76 60.43
N PRO A 353 21.29 -11.54 60.89
CA PRO A 353 22.34 -12.07 60.00
C PRO A 353 21.78 -12.84 58.79
N LEU A 354 20.71 -13.62 58.99
CA LEU A 354 20.06 -14.37 57.93
C LEU A 354 19.34 -13.45 56.93
N SER A 355 18.62 -12.43 57.41
CA SER A 355 17.91 -11.50 56.53
C SER A 355 18.87 -10.65 55.70
N LEU A 356 20.00 -10.20 56.29
CA LEU A 356 21.09 -9.54 55.55
C LEU A 356 21.71 -10.46 54.48
N TYR A 357 22.02 -11.72 54.81
CA TYR A 357 22.58 -12.66 53.85
C TYR A 357 21.65 -12.91 52.66
N ILE A 358 20.35 -13.12 52.92
CA ILE A 358 19.34 -13.33 51.87
C ILE A 358 19.24 -12.10 50.97
N GLN A 359 19.33 -10.90 51.52
CA GLN A 359 19.34 -9.67 50.73
C GLN A 359 20.54 -9.64 49.79
N THR A 360 21.76 -9.87 50.28
CA THR A 360 22.97 -9.92 49.44
C THR A 360 22.88 -11.01 48.37
N TYR A 361 22.38 -12.20 48.73
CA TYR A 361 22.19 -13.31 47.79
C TYR A 361 21.23 -12.96 46.65
N ARG A 362 20.11 -12.29 46.97
CA ARG A 362 19.15 -11.80 45.97
C ARG A 362 19.75 -10.73 45.08
N GLU A 363 20.50 -9.78 45.63
CA GLU A 363 21.17 -8.74 44.87
C GLU A 363 22.17 -9.32 43.86
N GLU A 364 22.98 -10.29 44.27
CA GLU A 364 23.91 -10.99 43.37
C GLU A 364 23.17 -11.75 42.25
N LYS A 365 22.10 -12.46 42.60
CA LYS A 365 21.26 -13.17 41.62
C LYS A 365 20.66 -12.20 40.60
N ASN A 366 20.12 -11.08 41.05
CA ASN A 366 19.52 -10.06 40.19
C ASN A 366 20.53 -9.46 39.20
N LYS A 367 21.76 -9.17 39.66
CA LYS A 367 22.85 -8.69 38.80
C LYS A 367 23.21 -9.74 37.74
N ARG A 368 23.31 -11.02 38.11
CA ARG A 368 23.58 -12.11 37.14
C ARG A 368 22.48 -12.21 36.09
N ASP A 369 21.23 -12.15 36.50
CA ASP A 369 20.08 -12.21 35.59
C ASP A 369 20.06 -10.99 34.65
N GLU A 370 20.46 -9.81 35.12
CA GLU A 370 20.63 -8.64 34.26
C GLU A 370 21.74 -8.81 33.21
N ALA A 371 22.91 -9.30 33.61
CA ALA A 371 23.99 -9.59 32.67
C ALA A 371 23.58 -10.64 31.62
N LYS A 372 22.80 -11.66 32.01
CA LYS A 372 22.24 -12.65 31.08
C LYS A 372 21.27 -12.01 30.08
N ARG A 373 20.41 -11.09 30.53
CA ARG A 373 19.52 -10.32 29.64
C ARG A 373 20.31 -9.50 28.63
N ILE A 374 21.42 -8.88 29.02
CA ILE A 374 22.30 -8.13 28.10
C ILE A 374 22.89 -9.07 27.04
N LYS A 375 23.41 -10.23 27.45
CA LYS A 375 23.94 -11.26 26.53
C LYS A 375 22.87 -11.76 25.54
N ALA A 376 21.64 -11.97 26.00
CA ALA A 376 20.54 -12.44 25.17
C ALA A 376 20.07 -11.38 24.16
N ASN A 377 19.99 -10.12 24.58
CA ASN A 377 19.51 -9.02 23.74
C ASN A 377 20.55 -8.57 22.70
N TYR A 378 21.83 -8.70 23.01
CA TYR A 378 22.94 -8.20 22.18
C TYR A 378 24.04 -9.27 22.01
N PRO A 379 23.74 -10.42 21.40
CA PRO A 379 24.61 -11.59 21.41
C PRO A 379 25.92 -11.38 20.65
N LYS A 380 25.93 -10.62 19.54
CA LYS A 380 27.11 -10.39 18.71
C LYS A 380 28.04 -9.38 19.39
N GLY A 381 27.48 -8.28 19.90
CA GLY A 381 28.20 -7.27 20.67
C GLY A 381 28.75 -7.84 21.97
N PHE A 382 27.97 -8.69 22.66
CA PHE A 382 28.41 -9.36 23.87
C PHE A 382 29.59 -10.28 23.56
N SER A 383 29.46 -11.15 22.55
CA SER A 383 30.53 -12.08 22.17
C SER A 383 31.79 -11.34 21.70
N ALA A 384 31.64 -10.20 21.04
CA ALA A 384 32.78 -9.38 20.60
C ALA A 384 33.56 -8.74 21.76
N ILE A 385 32.89 -8.39 22.87
CA ILE A 385 33.51 -7.69 24.00
C ILE A 385 33.93 -8.66 25.10
N PHE A 386 33.09 -9.63 25.43
CA PHE A 386 33.24 -10.53 26.57
C PHE A 386 33.50 -11.99 26.16
N GLY A 387 33.49 -12.31 24.86
CA GLY A 387 33.76 -13.66 24.37
C GLY A 387 32.78 -14.70 24.92
N GLY A 388 33.32 -15.84 25.34
CA GLY A 388 32.57 -16.96 25.89
C GLY A 388 32.32 -16.90 27.41
N LEU A 389 32.33 -15.71 28.03
CA LEU A 389 32.17 -15.58 29.48
C LEU A 389 30.92 -16.32 29.98
N ASP A 390 31.13 -17.19 30.96
CA ASP A 390 30.08 -17.90 31.69
C ASP A 390 29.57 -17.02 32.86
N LEU A 391 28.31 -16.62 32.77
CA LEU A 391 27.67 -15.71 33.73
C LEU A 391 27.17 -16.44 34.99
N ASP A 392 27.11 -17.77 34.97
CA ASP A 392 26.67 -18.58 36.11
C ASP A 392 27.79 -18.82 37.12
N SER A 393 29.03 -18.97 36.64
CA SER A 393 30.19 -19.33 37.48
C SER A 393 31.17 -18.19 37.75
N CYS A 394 31.14 -17.09 36.98
CA CYS A 394 32.13 -16.01 37.14
C CYS A 394 31.91 -15.17 38.41
N SER A 395 32.95 -14.43 38.84
CA SER A 395 32.85 -13.55 40.01
C SER A 395 31.91 -12.37 39.76
N ILE A 396 31.33 -11.82 40.84
CA ILE A 396 30.36 -10.72 40.74
C ILE A 396 30.96 -9.45 40.10
N GLN A 397 32.28 -9.25 40.21
CA GLN A 397 33.00 -8.14 39.57
C GLN A 397 32.91 -8.20 38.04
N TYR A 398 32.96 -9.40 37.44
CA TYR A 398 32.80 -9.55 36.00
C TYR A 398 31.35 -9.30 35.57
N ILE A 399 30.38 -9.70 36.38
CA ILE A 399 28.95 -9.42 36.15
C ILE A 399 28.70 -7.90 36.14
N GLU A 400 29.23 -7.18 37.12
CA GLU A 400 29.14 -5.72 37.17
C GLU A 400 29.85 -5.07 35.98
N GLY A 401 30.99 -5.62 35.55
CA GLY A 401 31.67 -5.22 34.33
C GLY A 401 30.79 -5.33 33.08
N VAL A 402 30.01 -6.41 32.95
CA VAL A 402 29.03 -6.60 31.86
C VAL A 402 27.91 -5.57 31.93
N ILE A 403 27.32 -5.36 33.11
CA ILE A 403 26.22 -4.40 33.31
C ILE A 403 26.69 -2.98 32.96
N ASN A 404 27.85 -2.58 33.46
CA ASN A 404 28.45 -1.27 33.18
C ASN A 404 28.81 -1.08 31.70
N ALA A 405 29.12 -2.17 30.99
CA ALA A 405 29.43 -2.14 29.56
C ALA A 405 28.19 -2.29 28.65
N LYS A 406 26.96 -2.35 29.19
CA LYS A 406 25.72 -2.55 28.42
C LYS A 406 25.64 -1.67 27.17
N SER A 407 25.89 -0.37 27.32
CA SER A 407 25.84 0.58 26.20
C SER A 407 26.89 0.26 25.13
N LYS A 408 28.11 -0.10 25.53
CA LYS A 408 29.18 -0.49 24.59
C LYS A 408 28.84 -1.77 23.84
N VAL A 409 28.30 -2.76 24.55
CA VAL A 409 27.81 -4.03 23.99
C VAL A 409 26.72 -3.76 22.95
N GLN A 410 25.72 -2.95 23.30
CA GLN A 410 24.63 -2.59 22.40
C GLN A 410 25.13 -1.85 21.14
N ILE A 411 26.03 -0.87 21.30
CA ILE A 411 26.61 -0.15 20.17
C ILE A 411 27.35 -1.11 19.24
N LYS A 412 28.15 -2.02 19.82
CA LYS A 412 28.94 -2.97 19.03
C LYS A 412 28.07 -3.99 18.29
N ASP A 413 26.99 -4.44 18.92
CA ASP A 413 26.02 -5.34 18.31
C ASP A 413 25.37 -4.69 17.08
N ASN A 414 24.83 -3.49 17.26
CA ASN A 414 24.21 -2.70 16.18
C ASN A 414 25.18 -2.43 15.02
N GLU A 415 26.46 -2.15 15.32
CA GLU A 415 27.51 -1.96 14.31
C GLU A 415 27.72 -3.23 13.48
N LEU A 416 27.86 -4.38 14.14
CA LEU A 416 28.07 -5.67 13.47
C LEU A 416 26.86 -6.08 12.62
N GLU A 417 25.64 -5.86 13.12
CA GLU A 417 24.42 -6.11 12.36
C GLU A 417 24.29 -5.21 11.12
N ARG A 418 24.75 -3.96 11.20
CA ARG A 418 24.77 -3.05 10.05
C ARG A 418 25.77 -3.54 8.99
N ILE A 419 26.98 -3.91 9.40
CA ILE A 419 28.02 -4.43 8.50
C ILE A 419 27.51 -5.70 7.76
N GLU A 420 26.84 -6.59 8.48
CA GLU A 420 26.29 -7.81 7.88
C GLU A 420 25.17 -7.52 6.88
N ARG A 421 24.25 -6.60 7.21
CA ARG A 421 23.19 -6.14 6.29
C ARG A 421 23.77 -5.52 5.03
N ASP A 422 24.75 -4.62 5.16
CA ASP A 422 25.39 -3.95 4.03
C ASP A 422 26.10 -4.96 3.11
N ARG A 423 26.76 -5.98 3.70
CA ARG A 423 27.40 -7.07 2.95
C ARG A 423 26.37 -7.91 2.17
N LEU A 424 25.26 -8.28 2.79
CA LEU A 424 24.20 -9.05 2.15
C LEU A 424 23.52 -8.25 1.02
N GLU A 425 23.33 -6.95 1.20
CA GLU A 425 22.77 -6.08 0.17
C GLU A 425 23.73 -5.91 -1.02
N ALA A 426 25.03 -5.72 -0.75
CA ALA A 426 26.06 -5.64 -1.79
C ALA A 426 26.14 -6.93 -2.62
N GLU A 427 26.07 -8.09 -1.97
CA GLU A 427 26.06 -9.39 -2.66
C GLU A 427 24.79 -9.57 -3.51
N ARG A 428 23.61 -9.19 -3.00
CA ARG A 428 22.36 -9.18 -3.79
C ARG A 428 22.46 -8.30 -5.03
N LYS A 429 23.00 -7.07 -4.90
CA LYS A 429 23.20 -6.15 -6.03
C LYS A 429 24.18 -6.71 -7.06
N ARG A 430 25.25 -7.36 -6.62
CA ARG A 430 26.23 -8.04 -7.47
C ARG A 430 25.58 -9.17 -8.27
N GLN A 431 24.82 -10.04 -7.60
CA GLN A 431 24.12 -11.15 -8.25
C GLN A 431 23.07 -10.66 -9.25
N ALA A 432 22.30 -9.61 -8.92
CA ALA A 432 21.34 -9.01 -9.84
C ALA A 432 22.02 -8.46 -11.10
N THR A 433 23.18 -7.81 -10.95
CA THR A 433 23.98 -7.29 -12.07
C THR A 433 24.46 -8.41 -12.98
N ILE A 434 24.98 -9.51 -12.40
CA ILE A 434 25.44 -10.68 -13.16
C ILE A 434 24.28 -11.31 -13.94
N ARG A 435 23.11 -11.49 -13.30
CA ARG A 435 21.90 -12.01 -13.95
C ARG A 435 21.47 -11.15 -15.13
N LYS A 436 21.39 -9.82 -14.94
CA LYS A 436 21.04 -8.87 -16.01
C LYS A 436 22.03 -8.95 -17.18
N GLN A 437 23.33 -9.00 -16.90
CA GLN A 437 24.35 -9.14 -17.95
C GLN A 437 24.26 -10.47 -18.70
N GLN A 438 23.89 -11.57 -18.02
CA GLN A 438 23.64 -12.86 -18.66
C GLN A 438 22.41 -12.77 -19.58
N GLU A 439 21.30 -12.20 -19.10
CA GLU A 439 20.08 -12.05 -19.91
C GLU A 439 20.32 -11.19 -21.15
N ILE A 440 21.06 -10.09 -21.04
CA ILE A 440 21.43 -9.25 -22.19
C ILE A 440 22.24 -10.06 -23.21
N ARG A 441 23.22 -10.85 -22.75
CA ARG A 441 24.01 -11.72 -23.64
C ARG A 441 23.15 -12.77 -24.32
N ASP A 442 22.25 -13.41 -23.58
CA ASP A 442 21.35 -14.43 -24.12
C ASP A 442 20.39 -13.85 -25.17
N LEU A 443 19.82 -12.67 -24.92
CA LEU A 443 18.93 -11.99 -25.87
C LEU A 443 19.68 -11.47 -27.09
N LYS A 444 20.90 -10.93 -26.93
CA LYS A 444 21.73 -10.51 -28.07
C LYS A 444 22.21 -11.70 -28.91
N SER A 445 22.40 -12.87 -28.31
CA SER A 445 22.76 -14.08 -29.06
C SER A 445 21.68 -14.49 -30.07
N CYS A 446 20.41 -14.17 -29.79
CA CYS A 446 19.27 -14.43 -30.69
C CYS A 446 19.34 -13.61 -31.99
N VAL A 447 20.06 -12.48 -32.00
CA VAL A 447 20.14 -11.58 -33.16
C VAL A 447 21.53 -11.55 -33.79
N VAL A 448 22.46 -12.39 -33.35
CA VAL A 448 23.86 -12.36 -33.82
C VAL A 448 24.00 -12.66 -35.31
N SER A 449 23.05 -13.39 -35.91
CA SER A 449 23.02 -13.71 -37.34
C SER A 449 22.37 -12.61 -38.18
N TRP A 450 21.80 -11.58 -37.56
CA TRP A 450 21.12 -10.49 -38.26
C TRP A 450 22.15 -9.54 -38.88
N SER A 451 21.72 -8.77 -39.87
CA SER A 451 22.61 -7.81 -40.56
C SER A 451 22.69 -6.49 -39.79
N GLN A 452 23.74 -5.69 -40.01
CA GLN A 452 23.81 -4.32 -39.48
C GLN A 452 23.66 -3.26 -40.58
N PRO A 453 22.90 -2.17 -40.38
CA PRO A 453 22.81 -1.09 -41.35
C PRO A 453 24.06 -0.21 -41.31
N ARG A 454 24.38 0.45 -42.42
CA ARG A 454 25.57 1.33 -42.53
C ARG A 454 25.67 2.41 -41.44
N ARG A 455 24.55 2.93 -40.93
CA ARG A 455 24.50 4.02 -39.94
C ARG A 455 23.81 3.62 -38.63
N SER A 456 23.79 2.34 -38.28
CA SER A 456 23.33 1.90 -36.96
C SER A 456 24.16 0.74 -36.42
N SER A 457 24.34 0.75 -35.11
CA SER A 457 24.97 -0.30 -34.32
C SER A 457 23.99 -1.40 -33.88
N ILE A 458 22.79 -1.43 -34.47
CA ILE A 458 21.73 -2.39 -34.13
C ILE A 458 21.67 -3.47 -35.19
N ASP A 459 21.75 -4.72 -34.74
CA ASP A 459 21.45 -5.88 -35.57
C ASP A 459 19.97 -5.87 -35.96
N TYR A 460 19.66 -6.02 -37.25
CA TYR A 460 18.29 -5.96 -37.76
C TYR A 460 17.94 -7.13 -38.68
N PHE A 461 16.67 -7.51 -38.61
CA PHE A 461 16.04 -8.40 -39.58
C PHE A 461 14.99 -7.63 -40.38
N SER A 462 15.03 -7.77 -41.70
CA SER A 462 14.00 -7.21 -42.57
C SER A 462 13.29 -8.33 -43.30
N LEU A 463 11.95 -8.27 -43.43
CA LEU A 463 11.21 -9.31 -44.14
C LEU A 463 11.62 -9.39 -45.61
N TYR A 464 11.79 -8.24 -46.28
CA TYR A 464 11.98 -8.16 -47.72
C TYR A 464 13.13 -7.25 -48.14
N ASN A 465 13.74 -7.58 -49.28
CA ASN A 465 14.61 -6.62 -49.98
C ASN A 465 13.72 -5.62 -50.73
N TYR A 466 13.85 -4.34 -50.38
CA TYR A 466 13.10 -3.25 -51.01
C TYR A 466 13.98 -2.55 -52.07
N TYR A 467 13.61 -2.68 -53.34
CA TYR A 467 14.28 -1.99 -54.45
C TYR A 467 13.50 -0.73 -54.83
N PRO A 468 14.02 0.49 -54.60
CA PRO A 468 13.36 1.72 -55.01
C PRO A 468 13.12 1.79 -56.53
N THR A 469 12.20 2.64 -56.98
CA THR A 469 11.94 2.88 -58.42
C THR A 469 13.13 3.51 -59.15
N THR A 470 14.15 3.97 -58.41
CA THR A 470 15.38 4.54 -58.95
C THR A 470 16.47 3.51 -59.27
N CYS A 471 16.18 2.20 -59.12
CA CYS A 471 17.12 1.16 -59.52
C CYS A 471 17.27 1.12 -61.05
N ALA A 472 18.44 0.73 -61.54
CA ALA A 472 18.79 0.77 -62.97
C ALA A 472 18.15 -0.37 -63.81
N TRP A 473 17.19 -1.11 -63.25
CA TRP A 473 16.55 -2.25 -63.90
C TRP A 473 15.03 -2.26 -63.66
N ASP A 474 14.32 -2.94 -64.55
CA ASP A 474 12.87 -3.13 -64.43
C ASP A 474 12.55 -4.15 -63.33
N ALA A 475 11.64 -3.73 -62.45
CA ALA A 475 11.21 -4.56 -61.33
C ALA A 475 10.32 -5.72 -61.81
N SER A 476 10.54 -6.91 -61.27
CA SER A 476 9.64 -8.05 -61.49
C SER A 476 8.27 -7.81 -60.83
N GLU A 477 7.29 -8.64 -61.17
CA GLU A 477 5.97 -8.63 -60.52
C GLU A 477 6.10 -8.80 -59.00
N SER A 478 6.90 -9.77 -58.53
CA SER A 478 7.17 -9.99 -57.11
C SER A 478 7.86 -8.80 -56.41
N GLU A 479 8.73 -8.07 -57.10
CA GLU A 479 9.36 -6.85 -56.57
C GLU A 479 8.35 -5.69 -56.50
N TRP A 480 7.41 -5.62 -57.44
CA TRP A 480 6.27 -4.70 -57.39
C TRP A 480 5.32 -5.02 -56.25
N ASP A 481 5.07 -6.29 -55.96
CA ASP A 481 4.23 -6.71 -54.83
C ASP A 481 4.84 -6.25 -53.50
N VAL A 482 6.15 -6.43 -53.31
CA VAL A 482 6.84 -5.93 -52.11
C VAL A 482 6.77 -4.41 -52.01
N ARG A 483 6.92 -3.67 -53.13
CA ARG A 483 6.76 -2.22 -53.15
C ARG A 483 5.36 -1.79 -52.72
N ASN A 484 4.34 -2.40 -53.33
CA ASN A 484 2.93 -2.11 -53.05
C ASN A 484 2.59 -2.44 -51.60
N LEU A 485 3.04 -3.60 -51.08
CA LEU A 485 2.87 -3.99 -49.68
C LEU A 485 3.42 -2.93 -48.71
N ILE A 486 4.65 -2.47 -48.95
CA ILE A 486 5.29 -1.43 -48.11
C ILE A 486 4.58 -0.09 -48.25
N TRP A 487 4.16 0.29 -49.46
CA TRP A 487 3.47 1.56 -49.69
C TRP A 487 2.07 1.60 -49.09
N ASP A 488 1.33 0.50 -49.19
CA ASP A 488 0.03 0.31 -48.59
C ASP A 488 0.15 0.29 -47.05
N PHE A 489 1.17 -0.39 -46.50
CA PHE A 489 1.49 -0.31 -45.07
C PHE A 489 1.83 1.13 -44.64
N LYS A 490 2.60 1.87 -45.44
CA LYS A 490 2.96 3.27 -45.17
C LYS A 490 1.79 4.24 -45.23
N ALA A 491 0.64 3.83 -45.77
CA ALA A 491 -0.52 4.69 -45.97
C ALA A 491 -0.13 5.98 -46.75
N ASN A 492 0.62 5.84 -47.85
CA ASN A 492 1.25 6.96 -48.56
C ASN A 492 0.21 7.97 -49.10
N PRO A 493 0.18 9.22 -48.59
CA PRO A 493 -0.83 10.23 -48.96
C PRO A 493 -0.60 10.86 -50.34
N ASN A 494 0.51 10.55 -51.02
CA ASN A 494 0.89 11.18 -52.29
C ASN A 494 0.14 10.59 -53.51
N ARG A 495 -0.75 9.62 -53.30
CA ARG A 495 -1.74 9.20 -54.30
C ARG A 495 -3.08 9.82 -53.89
N PRO A 496 -3.83 10.49 -54.78
CA PRO A 496 -5.16 11.00 -54.46
C PRO A 496 -6.09 9.80 -54.18
N GLN A 497 -6.28 9.49 -52.89
CA GLN A 497 -7.03 8.35 -52.39
C GLN A 497 -7.83 8.77 -51.16
N SER A 498 -9.02 8.21 -50.99
CA SER A 498 -9.86 8.48 -49.82
C SER A 498 -9.28 7.87 -48.54
N GLU A 499 -9.60 8.43 -47.37
CA GLU A 499 -9.17 7.87 -46.09
C GLU A 499 -9.65 6.42 -45.88
N TYR A 500 -10.82 6.09 -46.42
CA TYR A 500 -11.37 4.74 -46.41
C TYR A 500 -10.48 3.75 -47.17
N GLU A 501 -10.05 4.09 -48.38
CA GLU A 501 -9.17 3.24 -49.19
C GLU A 501 -7.79 3.08 -48.54
N ILE A 502 -7.25 4.15 -47.96
CA ILE A 502 -5.97 4.11 -47.23
C ILE A 502 -6.06 3.12 -46.07
N ARG A 503 -7.15 3.15 -45.29
CA ARG A 503 -7.36 2.23 -44.17
C ARG A 503 -7.46 0.78 -44.61
N ILE A 504 -8.26 0.48 -45.64
CA ILE A 504 -8.44 -0.89 -46.15
C ILE A 504 -7.12 -1.46 -46.67
N ARG A 505 -6.37 -0.68 -47.45
CA ARG A 505 -5.05 -1.11 -47.97
C ARG A 505 -4.04 -1.32 -46.84
N HIS A 506 -3.99 -0.43 -45.86
CA HIS A 506 -3.14 -0.59 -44.70
C HIS A 506 -3.49 -1.87 -43.93
N GLU A 507 -4.78 -2.14 -43.69
CA GLU A 507 -5.24 -3.35 -43.02
C GLU A 507 -4.87 -4.62 -43.78
N GLN A 508 -5.04 -4.64 -45.11
CA GLN A 508 -4.62 -5.76 -45.96
C GLN A 508 -3.11 -5.99 -45.90
N ALA A 509 -2.30 -4.92 -45.95
CA ALA A 509 -0.85 -5.00 -45.83
C ALA A 509 -0.44 -5.51 -44.44
N LEU A 510 -1.07 -5.01 -43.38
CA LEU A 510 -0.85 -5.46 -42.01
C LEU A 510 -1.15 -6.95 -41.84
N ASN A 511 -2.26 -7.44 -42.41
CA ASN A 511 -2.64 -8.85 -42.36
C ASN A 511 -1.62 -9.77 -43.07
N GLN A 512 -0.89 -9.26 -44.07
CA GLN A 512 0.19 -10.00 -44.72
C GLN A 512 1.51 -9.96 -43.93
N VAL A 513 1.83 -8.81 -43.31
CA VAL A 513 3.09 -8.58 -42.59
C VAL A 513 3.08 -9.25 -41.22
N LEU A 514 1.96 -9.18 -40.49
CA LEU A 514 1.86 -9.62 -39.10
C LEU A 514 2.24 -11.10 -38.91
N PRO A 515 1.71 -12.08 -39.69
CA PRO A 515 2.10 -13.49 -39.54
C PRO A 515 3.59 -13.74 -39.77
N LYS A 516 4.21 -12.97 -40.68
CA LYS A 516 5.65 -13.07 -40.99
C LYS A 516 6.50 -12.52 -39.85
N LEU A 517 6.10 -11.41 -39.22
CA LEU A 517 6.78 -10.88 -38.03
C LEU A 517 6.66 -11.83 -36.84
N VAL A 518 5.47 -12.43 -36.62
CA VAL A 518 5.27 -13.45 -35.58
C VAL A 518 6.20 -14.66 -35.84
N LYS A 519 6.30 -15.12 -37.10
CA LYS A 519 7.21 -16.19 -37.50
C LYS A 519 8.66 -15.88 -37.17
N VAL A 520 9.14 -14.67 -37.53
CA VAL A 520 10.51 -14.21 -37.23
C VAL A 520 10.76 -14.19 -35.72
N ILE A 521 9.87 -13.58 -34.95
CA ILE A 521 10.03 -13.44 -33.49
C ILE A 521 10.05 -14.82 -32.83
N ASN A 522 9.17 -15.73 -33.22
CA ASN A 522 9.14 -17.09 -32.70
C ASN A 522 10.41 -17.86 -33.04
N HIS A 523 10.91 -17.74 -34.27
CA HIS A 523 12.11 -18.43 -34.71
C HIS A 523 13.37 -17.98 -33.93
N PHE A 524 13.59 -16.67 -33.77
CA PHE A 524 14.81 -16.17 -33.14
C PHE A 524 14.75 -16.12 -31.62
N PHE A 525 13.59 -15.76 -31.04
CA PHE A 525 13.47 -15.53 -29.60
C PHE A 525 12.78 -16.67 -28.85
N GLY A 526 11.98 -17.52 -29.52
CA GLY A 526 11.34 -18.67 -28.88
C GLY A 526 10.54 -18.29 -27.63
N SER A 527 10.87 -18.90 -26.48
CA SER A 527 10.26 -18.56 -25.18
C SER A 527 10.75 -17.22 -24.60
N LYS A 528 11.89 -16.69 -25.07
CA LYS A 528 12.49 -15.44 -24.56
C LYS A 528 11.74 -14.18 -25.04
N LYS A 529 10.87 -14.30 -26.04
CA LYS A 529 10.09 -13.19 -26.61
C LYS A 529 9.26 -12.43 -25.56
N SER A 530 8.77 -13.10 -24.51
CA SER A 530 8.00 -12.46 -23.44
C SER A 530 8.78 -11.43 -22.62
N LYS A 531 10.13 -11.49 -22.67
CA LYS A 531 11.00 -10.50 -22.02
C LYS A 531 11.17 -9.22 -22.83
N LEU A 532 10.73 -9.20 -24.08
CA LEU A 532 10.95 -8.09 -25.00
C LEU A 532 9.77 -7.11 -24.98
N THR A 533 10.10 -5.85 -25.24
CA THR A 533 9.15 -4.78 -25.51
C THR A 533 9.31 -4.33 -26.96
N LEU A 534 8.22 -4.32 -27.71
CA LEU A 534 8.20 -3.79 -29.08
C LEU A 534 8.09 -2.27 -29.03
N VAL A 535 8.95 -1.57 -29.77
CA VAL A 535 8.88 -0.12 -29.92
C VAL A 535 8.98 0.25 -31.40
N CYS A 536 7.90 0.82 -31.93
CA CYS A 536 7.86 1.30 -33.31
C CYS A 536 8.50 2.69 -33.41
N ILE A 537 9.36 2.91 -34.40
CA ILE A 537 10.00 4.20 -34.64
C ILE A 537 8.95 5.15 -35.24
N PRO A 538 8.56 6.23 -34.55
CA PRO A 538 7.53 7.13 -35.03
C PRO A 538 7.92 7.86 -36.32
N SER A 539 6.92 8.13 -37.15
CA SER A 539 7.02 9.03 -38.30
C SER A 539 7.13 10.49 -37.84
N SER A 540 7.54 11.40 -38.74
CA SER A 540 7.62 12.83 -38.45
C SER A 540 6.27 13.53 -38.26
N LYS A 541 5.15 12.81 -38.49
CA LYS A 541 3.78 13.28 -38.30
C LYS A 541 3.01 12.30 -37.41
N ARG A 542 2.39 12.80 -36.33
CA ARG A 542 1.62 11.99 -35.37
C ARG A 542 0.53 11.13 -36.01
N ILE A 543 -0.29 11.70 -36.90
CA ILE A 543 -1.39 10.97 -37.56
C ILE A 543 -0.89 9.80 -38.42
N VAL A 544 0.30 9.94 -38.99
CA VAL A 544 0.93 8.89 -39.81
C VAL A 544 1.50 7.79 -38.91
N THR A 545 2.09 8.15 -37.77
CA THR A 545 2.55 7.20 -36.74
C THR A 545 1.38 6.36 -36.21
N GLU A 546 0.26 7.01 -35.90
CA GLU A 546 -0.92 6.32 -35.38
C GLU A 546 -1.51 5.32 -36.37
N ARG A 547 -1.72 5.76 -37.62
CA ARG A 547 -2.23 4.88 -38.68
C ARG A 547 -1.29 3.71 -38.98
N ARG A 548 0.02 3.90 -38.88
CA ARG A 548 1.02 2.85 -39.24
C ARG A 548 1.26 1.82 -38.15
N TYR A 549 1.32 2.25 -36.90
CA TYR A 549 2.01 1.48 -35.87
C TYR A 549 1.14 1.08 -34.68
N LYS A 550 0.01 1.74 -34.43
CA LYS A 550 -0.87 1.42 -33.30
C LYS A 550 -1.40 -0.01 -33.38
N ASP A 551 -2.06 -0.33 -34.49
CA ASP A 551 -2.67 -1.64 -34.72
C ASP A 551 -1.62 -2.75 -34.83
N LEU A 552 -0.50 -2.47 -35.51
CA LEU A 552 0.61 -3.40 -35.59
C LEU A 552 1.16 -3.73 -34.20
N ALA A 553 1.49 -2.71 -33.41
CA ALA A 553 2.14 -2.91 -32.12
C ALA A 553 1.22 -3.69 -31.17
N GLN A 554 -0.06 -3.34 -31.14
CA GLN A 554 -1.06 -4.06 -30.35
C GLN A 554 -1.20 -5.52 -30.81
N LYS A 555 -1.46 -5.77 -32.10
CA LYS A 555 -1.70 -7.14 -32.60
C LYS A 555 -0.45 -8.03 -32.49
N LEU A 556 0.73 -7.48 -32.76
CA LEU A 556 1.99 -8.24 -32.69
C LEU A 556 2.36 -8.59 -31.26
N CYS A 557 2.22 -7.66 -30.32
CA CYS A 557 2.47 -7.92 -28.90
C CYS A 557 1.50 -8.96 -28.35
N SER A 558 0.20 -8.85 -28.66
CA SER A 558 -0.80 -9.85 -28.27
C SER A 558 -0.50 -11.24 -28.83
N ALA A 559 -0.06 -11.35 -30.09
CA ALA A 559 0.24 -12.64 -30.71
C ALA A 559 1.55 -13.28 -30.21
N THR A 560 2.49 -12.48 -29.69
CA THR A 560 3.84 -12.96 -29.30
C THR A 560 4.05 -13.01 -27.79
N GLY A 561 3.20 -12.35 -26.99
CA GLY A 561 3.38 -12.17 -25.56
C GLY A 561 4.44 -11.11 -25.19
N MET A 562 4.89 -10.32 -26.17
CA MET A 562 5.77 -9.17 -25.92
C MET A 562 5.01 -8.02 -25.23
N SER A 563 5.73 -7.14 -24.56
CA SER A 563 5.16 -5.88 -24.05
C SER A 563 5.04 -4.84 -25.17
N ASN A 564 3.96 -4.05 -25.16
CA ASN A 564 3.73 -2.98 -26.14
C ASN A 564 4.24 -1.62 -25.64
N GLY A 565 5.20 -1.04 -26.35
CA GLY A 565 5.76 0.29 -26.05
C GLY A 565 5.12 1.47 -26.78
N TYR A 566 4.09 1.25 -27.61
CA TYR A 566 3.52 2.29 -28.48
C TYR A 566 3.02 3.53 -27.70
N ASP A 567 2.22 3.34 -26.65
CA ASP A 567 1.63 4.46 -25.88
C ASP A 567 2.66 5.20 -24.99
N TYR A 568 3.86 4.64 -24.85
CA TYR A 568 4.95 5.19 -24.03
C TYR A 568 5.95 6.01 -24.83
N VAL A 569 5.71 6.16 -26.14
CA VAL A 569 6.46 7.01 -27.06
C VAL A 569 5.51 8.04 -27.67
N SER A 570 5.79 9.33 -27.49
CA SER A 570 5.00 10.43 -28.05
C SER A 570 5.81 11.27 -29.02
N VAL A 571 5.14 11.85 -30.02
CA VAL A 571 5.73 12.89 -30.89
C VAL A 571 5.41 14.23 -30.25
N THR A 572 6.42 14.93 -29.72
CA THR A 572 6.26 16.20 -28.99
C THR A 572 6.34 17.42 -29.90
N SER A 573 6.97 17.28 -31.08
CA SER A 573 6.92 18.28 -32.17
C SER A 573 6.98 17.61 -33.54
N ASP A 574 6.13 18.04 -34.48
CA ASP A 574 6.12 17.52 -35.85
C ASP A 574 7.37 18.01 -36.62
N GLY A 575 7.96 17.14 -37.44
CA GLY A 575 9.13 17.47 -38.27
C GLY A 575 8.75 17.81 -39.71
N GLU A 576 9.36 18.85 -40.28
CA GLU A 576 9.15 19.23 -41.68
C GLU A 576 9.85 18.25 -42.66
N ALA A 577 9.22 18.01 -43.81
CA ALA A 577 9.75 17.10 -44.80
C ALA A 577 11.01 17.67 -45.48
N LYS A 578 12.14 16.94 -45.40
CA LYS A 578 13.43 17.35 -45.99
C LYS A 578 13.39 17.61 -47.50
N HIS A 579 12.42 17.06 -48.22
CA HIS A 579 12.24 17.27 -49.66
C HIS A 579 11.65 18.65 -50.00
N LEU A 580 11.25 19.44 -49.00
CA LEU A 580 10.73 20.81 -49.14
C LEU A 580 11.64 21.87 -48.50
N GLY A 581 12.88 21.51 -48.11
CA GLY A 581 13.85 22.46 -47.58
C GLY A 581 13.78 22.74 -46.06
N GLY A 582 12.99 21.98 -45.28
CA GLY A 582 12.86 22.17 -43.83
C GLY A 582 14.05 21.65 -43.01
N THR A 583 14.48 22.43 -42.00
CA THR A 583 15.63 22.14 -41.10
C THR A 583 15.26 21.59 -39.72
N SER A 584 13.98 21.46 -39.38
CA SER A 584 13.50 21.04 -38.04
C SER A 584 13.29 19.52 -37.93
N SER A 585 13.96 18.87 -36.97
CA SER A 585 13.79 17.43 -36.68
C SER A 585 12.70 17.21 -35.62
N ALA A 586 11.80 16.25 -35.83
CA ALA A 586 10.79 15.88 -34.84
C ALA A 586 11.41 15.49 -33.48
N GLU A 587 10.82 16.03 -32.40
CA GLU A 587 11.15 15.65 -31.03
C GLU A 587 10.21 14.55 -30.53
N PHE A 588 10.76 13.67 -29.69
CA PHE A 588 10.04 12.50 -29.19
C PHE A 588 10.10 12.48 -27.66
N GLY A 589 8.94 12.32 -27.02
CA GLY A 589 8.82 12.05 -25.60
C GLY A 589 8.88 10.55 -25.33
N ILE A 590 9.62 10.15 -24.29
CA ILE A 590 9.75 8.75 -23.85
C ILE A 590 9.42 8.67 -22.37
N ASP A 591 8.56 7.72 -21.99
CA ASP A 591 8.29 7.41 -20.60
C ASP A 591 9.49 6.68 -19.96
N SER A 592 10.28 7.43 -19.19
CA SER A 592 11.49 6.89 -18.56
C SER A 592 11.19 5.79 -17.54
N ASN A 593 10.05 5.85 -16.85
CA ASN A 593 9.69 4.85 -15.85
C ASN A 593 9.29 3.54 -16.51
N TYR A 594 8.55 3.60 -17.61
CA TYR A 594 8.14 2.42 -18.35
C TYR A 594 9.35 1.69 -18.94
N PHE A 595 10.29 2.40 -19.57
CA PHE A 595 11.38 1.79 -20.34
C PHE A 595 12.60 1.38 -19.51
N LYS A 596 12.72 1.84 -18.26
CA LYS A 596 13.82 1.47 -17.38
C LYS A 596 13.94 -0.06 -17.25
N ASP A 597 15.15 -0.56 -17.46
CA ASP A 597 15.51 -1.98 -17.37
C ASP A 597 14.79 -2.92 -18.36
N ARG A 598 14.06 -2.41 -19.36
CA ARG A 598 13.39 -3.21 -20.38
C ARG A 598 14.30 -3.55 -21.57
N TYR A 599 14.06 -4.71 -22.17
CA TYR A 599 14.74 -5.18 -23.38
C TYR A 599 13.92 -4.83 -24.62
N ILE A 600 14.46 -4.04 -25.53
CA ILE A 600 13.68 -3.45 -26.63
C ILE A 600 13.98 -4.13 -27.96
N LEU A 601 12.92 -4.42 -28.71
CA LEU A 601 12.98 -4.74 -30.13
C LEU A 601 12.38 -3.57 -30.91
N LEU A 602 13.20 -2.88 -31.69
CA LEU A 602 12.74 -1.76 -32.50
C LEU A 602 12.01 -2.25 -33.74
N PHE A 603 11.03 -1.49 -34.22
CA PHE A 603 10.36 -1.75 -35.48
C PHE A 603 10.33 -0.48 -36.35
N ASP A 604 10.64 -0.62 -37.64
CA ASP A 604 10.53 0.43 -38.65
C ASP A 604 9.85 -0.13 -39.91
N ASP A 605 9.24 0.73 -40.73
CA ASP A 605 8.63 0.28 -41.98
C ASP A 605 9.70 -0.15 -43.01
N VAL A 606 10.70 0.71 -43.25
CA VAL A 606 11.79 0.47 -44.19
C VAL A 606 13.08 1.05 -43.66
N ILE A 607 14.11 0.21 -43.57
CA ILE A 607 15.45 0.65 -43.22
C ILE A 607 16.19 1.06 -44.50
N THR A 608 16.63 2.32 -44.57
CA THR A 608 17.51 2.79 -45.65
C THR A 608 18.97 2.76 -45.19
N SER A 609 19.43 3.79 -44.49
CA SER A 609 20.78 3.88 -43.92
C SER A 609 20.87 3.33 -42.49
N GLY A 610 19.76 3.35 -41.74
CA GLY A 610 19.71 3.00 -40.31
C GLY A 610 19.80 4.20 -39.35
N SER A 611 19.97 5.43 -39.84
CA SER A 611 20.14 6.60 -38.97
C SER A 611 19.00 6.80 -37.95
N SER A 612 17.74 6.60 -38.36
CA SER A 612 16.58 6.76 -37.47
C SER A 612 16.59 5.74 -36.33
N MET A 613 16.95 4.49 -36.66
CA MET A 613 17.07 3.39 -35.71
C MET A 613 18.17 3.65 -34.68
N GLU A 614 19.34 4.14 -35.11
CA GLU A 614 20.43 4.53 -34.21
C GLU A 614 20.06 5.71 -33.30
N ARG A 615 19.35 6.72 -33.82
CA ARG A 615 18.88 7.85 -33.00
C ARG A 615 17.92 7.36 -31.92
N PHE A 616 16.96 6.51 -32.28
CA PHE A 616 15.95 6.02 -31.35
C PHE A 616 16.54 5.06 -30.30
N LYS A 617 17.56 4.28 -30.68
CA LYS A 617 18.36 3.48 -29.76
C LYS A 617 18.91 4.31 -28.61
N ARG A 618 19.65 5.37 -28.95
CA ARG A 618 20.32 6.23 -27.97
C ARG A 618 19.31 6.89 -27.04
N LEU A 619 18.15 7.27 -27.57
CA LEU A 619 17.07 7.86 -26.79
C LEU A 619 16.53 6.87 -25.75
N LEU A 620 16.24 5.62 -26.14
CA LEU A 620 15.78 4.57 -25.23
C LEU A 620 16.86 4.15 -24.22
N GLU A 621 18.11 4.02 -24.65
CA GLU A 621 19.23 3.67 -23.77
C GLU A 621 19.52 4.79 -22.75
N SER A 622 19.28 6.05 -23.11
CA SER A 622 19.44 7.19 -22.18
C SER A 622 18.48 7.17 -20.99
N VAL A 623 17.34 6.47 -21.12
CA VAL A 623 16.35 6.27 -20.05
C VAL A 623 16.48 4.90 -19.37
N GLY A 624 17.57 4.17 -19.62
CA GLY A 624 17.88 2.91 -18.94
C GLY A 624 17.30 1.65 -19.59
N ALA A 625 16.76 1.75 -20.81
CA ALA A 625 16.39 0.57 -21.60
C ALA A 625 17.63 -0.09 -22.22
N THR A 626 17.49 -1.32 -22.71
CA THR A 626 18.54 -2.00 -23.49
C THR A 626 17.97 -2.45 -24.83
N VAL A 627 18.45 -1.89 -25.93
CA VAL A 627 18.00 -2.30 -27.27
C VAL A 627 18.71 -3.58 -27.69
N ILE A 628 17.92 -4.61 -28.00
CA ILE A 628 18.39 -5.95 -28.41
C ILE A 628 18.59 -6.01 -29.92
N GLY A 629 17.63 -5.52 -30.71
CA GLY A 629 17.66 -5.61 -32.17
C GLY A 629 16.61 -4.74 -32.84
N GLY A 630 16.54 -4.82 -34.17
CA GLY A 630 15.55 -4.11 -34.99
C GLY A 630 14.83 -5.02 -35.98
N LEU A 631 13.58 -4.72 -36.27
CA LEU A 631 12.75 -5.36 -37.28
C LEU A 631 12.31 -4.33 -38.32
N SER A 632 12.17 -4.77 -39.58
CA SER A 632 11.47 -3.98 -40.58
C SER A 632 10.74 -4.81 -41.62
N ILE A 633 9.83 -4.18 -42.36
CA ILE A 633 9.19 -4.81 -43.52
C ILE A 633 10.18 -4.83 -44.69
N GLY A 634 10.83 -3.70 -44.96
CA GLY A 634 11.75 -3.56 -46.07
C GLY A 634 13.16 -3.12 -45.67
N LYS A 635 14.16 -3.55 -46.44
CA LYS A 635 15.52 -3.00 -46.44
C LYS A 635 15.84 -2.47 -47.82
N THR A 636 16.16 -1.18 -47.92
CA THR A 636 16.58 -0.59 -49.20
C THR A 636 17.87 -1.23 -49.71
N LYS A 637 17.84 -1.72 -50.96
CA LYS A 637 18.98 -2.29 -51.68
C LYS A 637 19.05 -1.67 -53.09
N HIS A 638 20.27 -1.52 -53.60
CA HIS A 638 20.54 -1.04 -54.96
C HIS A 638 21.20 -2.10 -55.86
N ASP A 639 21.31 -3.33 -55.35
CA ASP A 639 21.78 -4.51 -56.09
C ASP A 639 20.79 -5.66 -55.87
N ARG A 640 20.35 -6.33 -56.94
CA ARG A 640 19.35 -7.41 -56.88
C ARG A 640 19.90 -8.62 -56.10
N GLN A 641 19.12 -9.11 -55.14
CA GLN A 641 19.41 -10.27 -54.29
C GLN A 641 18.66 -11.50 -54.79
N GLN A 642 19.18 -12.69 -54.49
CA GLN A 642 18.60 -13.95 -54.96
C GLN A 642 17.29 -14.35 -54.25
N SER A 643 17.13 -14.03 -52.97
CA SER A 643 15.93 -14.32 -52.18
C SER A 643 15.63 -13.20 -51.17
N ASN A 644 14.42 -13.17 -50.61
CA ASN A 644 14.11 -12.30 -49.48
C ASN A 644 14.56 -12.95 -48.17
N PRO A 645 14.94 -12.17 -47.15
CA PRO A 645 15.37 -12.75 -45.88
C PRO A 645 14.30 -13.62 -45.21
N ILE A 646 13.01 -13.27 -45.36
CA ILE A 646 11.90 -14.08 -44.82
C ILE A 646 11.79 -15.47 -45.45
N ASP A 647 12.29 -15.65 -46.68
CA ASP A 647 12.22 -16.93 -47.41
C ASP A 647 13.19 -17.96 -46.80
N ASN A 648 14.21 -17.49 -46.06
CA ASN A 648 15.20 -18.33 -45.40
C ASN A 648 14.77 -18.80 -43.99
N ILE A 649 13.58 -18.41 -43.52
CA ILE A 649 13.03 -18.88 -42.25
C ILE A 649 12.10 -20.06 -42.53
N TYR A 650 12.60 -21.29 -42.35
CA TYR A 650 11.81 -22.51 -42.48
C TYR A 650 10.98 -22.76 -41.21
N SER A 651 9.73 -23.19 -41.39
CA SER A 651 8.77 -23.43 -40.31
C SER A 651 8.77 -24.89 -39.88
N ASP A 652 9.79 -25.32 -39.14
CA ASP A 652 9.82 -26.65 -38.51
C ASP A 652 9.93 -26.52 -36.98
N LEU A 653 9.03 -25.76 -36.35
CA LEU A 653 8.80 -25.88 -34.92
C LEU A 653 7.32 -26.19 -34.68
N PRO A 654 6.99 -27.38 -34.15
CA PRO A 654 5.62 -27.76 -33.84
C PRO A 654 5.09 -26.89 -32.69
N PHE A 655 3.79 -26.59 -32.77
CA PHE A 655 3.04 -25.82 -31.79
C PHE A 655 3.15 -26.39 -30.37
#